data_AF-A0A2V7DYT4-F1
#
_entry.id   AF-A0A2V7DYT4-F1
#
_cell.length_a   1.000
_cell.length_b   1.000
_cell.length_c   1.000
_cell.angle_alpha   90.00
_cell.angle_beta   90.00
_cell.angle_gamma   90.00
#
_symmetry.space_group_name_H-M   'P 1'
#
loop_
_entity.id
_entity.type
_entity.pdbx_description
1 polymer ?
#
loop_
_entity_poly.entity_id
_entity_poly.type
_entity_poly.pdbx_seq_one_letter_code
_entity_poly.pdbx_strand_id
1 'polypeptide(L)'
;MLEVLARLAALQLQHSSSGRVPEGLRQLVRDGNRPGHLAPVTHRGPECWRLAAMSRGLAMHLATRRSFAMPRYESPYDPSTMPKNLEHVIYEKKGHVAYVTINRPEVRNALHSYAYAELRSCWRDIGLDPNIYVGIVTGTGEAFCAGRDVKFLASYQAQGKRTPHEDPNNPLFHWGGGGQPSDANLEKPLIAAINGLAVGVGLSLALQCQLRVMAETAWIGDTHTHHRRLSHTLQRQIHRRRVLPPGHRQQGGAAREADGHLRGDGGDDLRQLAARRAGRGPAVQTGGGLRAVARVLRASARSRGRRDRRWRRRPARVPREAQAGVEDALSMAEPFGELTPLLAPRSVAVIGASDRAGNLGGLAVDFLKKFGFRGAVWPVNAGRATVAGLPCFPSLAELPAVPDMAIIAVPAESVLAVVQHCIAGAVPSAVVWAGGFAEGDESGRVRQQQLADLCRSSSLKLCGPNCIGIINTAIGLTASFSSLMTEIDRFTPGRVSMVSQSGGIAVNAHARAQQLGLGFRLTISCGNEAALGIPDFMRALLEDDGTRVIAVYAEAMSDPQGFVEALAEARRRRKPVVVLKGGATEASGRAALAHTGRLAGSDRTYDAILREFAAIRVFSPEEMLEVALQLASLEHGQLPAGNRVLLSSFGGGSGVIATDQCAREGLVVPPLDAPTREQLAPILTPLASSMNPVDLTPGSMTNPKNRENLPRVLEILAHAPGTDQYLCFASGFGALAPAFADMFETVRQGSSKPVGISWLSPPDGVIQRLAANGVMVFTEHGRLIRAAGHLARHAADLQSRIRVVPLGRPPFPWHDFVPANDDAGVVTEDAMARILAAAGLKVALGRVARTADEAVQAAERVGFKVAMKALSPEITHRAAVGLVALDIETGDAVAQTFRAFQARFADLGVKLDGVWVQRMFRGSVELLVTAFRDQEFGVVVGCGMGGGMTEIIDDVVFTRAPIDPDGAYNLLQRLRTVRRLPAMLSRGQVLEVADFLADFSALAATAPWKSFTLEVNPLKVGEQDVAAVDGLLIVG
;
A
#
# COMPACT_ATOMS: atom_id res chain seq x y z
N MET A 1 -19.93 -17.24 -11.17
CA MET A 1 -18.86 -16.21 -11.29
C MET A 1 -18.80 -15.57 -12.68
N LEU A 2 -18.47 -16.31 -13.76
CA LEU A 2 -18.33 -15.74 -15.11
C LEU A 2 -19.61 -15.05 -15.62
N GLU A 3 -20.79 -15.61 -15.33
CA GLU A 3 -22.09 -14.98 -15.66
C GLU A 3 -22.37 -13.69 -14.87
N VAL A 4 -21.89 -13.59 -13.63
CA VAL A 4 -22.04 -12.38 -12.79
C VAL A 4 -21.13 -11.27 -13.30
N LEU A 5 -19.88 -11.60 -13.65
CA LEU A 5 -18.93 -10.67 -14.28
C LEU A 5 -19.42 -10.21 -15.66
N ALA A 6 -20.04 -11.11 -16.43
CA ALA A 6 -20.70 -10.80 -17.69
C ALA A 6 -21.86 -9.80 -17.52
N ARG A 7 -22.70 -9.98 -16.49
CA ARG A 7 -23.80 -9.05 -16.16
C ARG A 7 -23.29 -7.68 -15.70
N LEU A 8 -22.21 -7.63 -14.90
CA LEU A 8 -21.56 -6.39 -14.47
C LEU A 8 -20.93 -5.62 -15.65
N ALA A 9 -20.27 -6.32 -16.57
CA ALA A 9 -19.71 -5.72 -17.78
C ALA A 9 -20.79 -5.17 -18.73
N ALA A 10 -21.95 -5.84 -18.81
CA ALA A 10 -23.10 -5.39 -19.60
C ALA A 10 -23.76 -4.12 -19.02
N LEU A 11 -23.87 -4.02 -17.68
CA LEU A 11 -24.35 -2.82 -16.99
C LEU A 11 -23.43 -1.60 -17.23
N GLN A 12 -22.12 -1.83 -17.34
CA GLN A 12 -21.13 -0.78 -17.62
C GLN A 12 -21.26 -0.19 -19.03
N LEU A 13 -21.79 -0.94 -20.00
CA LEU A 13 -22.01 -0.48 -21.39
C LEU A 13 -23.31 0.33 -21.57
N GLN A 14 -24.31 0.18 -20.70
CA GLN A 14 -25.58 0.94 -20.77
C GLN A 14 -25.38 2.46 -20.68
N HIS A 15 -24.27 2.93 -20.11
CA HIS A 15 -24.06 4.35 -19.83
C HIS A 15 -23.01 5.02 -20.73
N SER A 16 -22.37 4.28 -21.64
CA SER A 16 -21.26 4.80 -22.46
C SER A 16 -21.61 5.14 -23.92
N SER A 17 -22.79 4.79 -24.44
CA SER A 17 -23.15 5.07 -25.84
C SER A 17 -24.18 6.20 -25.98
N SER A 18 -23.76 7.28 -26.65
CA SER A 18 -24.63 8.37 -27.10
C SER A 18 -25.73 7.85 -28.04
N GLY A 19 -26.97 7.81 -27.53
CA GLY A 19 -28.18 7.99 -28.32
C GLY A 19 -28.48 6.97 -29.42
N ARG A 20 -28.79 5.73 -29.05
CA ARG A 20 -29.88 4.87 -29.60
C ARG A 20 -29.69 3.46 -29.03
N VAL A 21 -30.46 3.14 -28.00
CA VAL A 21 -30.62 1.77 -27.49
C VAL A 21 -31.46 1.00 -28.52
N PRO A 22 -31.01 -0.16 -29.05
CA PRO A 22 -31.82 -0.99 -29.92
C PRO A 22 -33.12 -1.40 -29.21
N GLU A 23 -34.25 -1.37 -29.92
CA GLU A 23 -35.60 -1.64 -29.38
C GLU A 23 -35.65 -2.94 -28.54
N GLY A 24 -34.90 -3.98 -28.95
CA GLY A 24 -34.80 -5.27 -28.24
C GLY A 24 -34.22 -5.19 -26.82
N LEU A 25 -33.38 -4.20 -26.52
CA LEU A 25 -32.78 -4.01 -25.19
C LEU A 25 -33.71 -3.24 -24.24
N ARG A 26 -34.67 -2.47 -24.79
CA ARG A 26 -35.82 -1.92 -24.03
C ARG A 26 -36.89 -2.99 -23.81
N GLN A 27 -37.01 -3.93 -24.74
CA GLN A 27 -37.95 -5.06 -24.65
C GLN A 27 -37.54 -6.03 -23.53
N LEU A 28 -36.25 -6.33 -23.33
CA LEU A 28 -35.78 -7.24 -22.25
C LEU A 28 -36.14 -6.77 -20.83
N VAL A 29 -36.17 -5.45 -20.59
CA VAL A 29 -36.59 -4.85 -19.30
C VAL A 29 -38.12 -4.88 -19.13
N ARG A 30 -38.89 -4.90 -20.24
CA ARG A 30 -40.35 -5.01 -20.22
C ARG A 30 -40.83 -6.46 -20.16
N ASP A 31 -40.19 -7.36 -20.89
CA ASP A 31 -40.57 -8.76 -21.05
C ASP A 31 -40.02 -9.65 -19.92
N GLY A 32 -38.98 -9.20 -19.20
CA GLY A 32 -38.57 -9.80 -17.92
C GLY A 32 -39.59 -9.64 -16.78
N ASN A 33 -40.75 -9.02 -17.05
CA ASN A 33 -41.77 -8.69 -16.05
C ASN A 33 -43.19 -9.17 -16.38
N ARG A 34 -43.46 -10.00 -17.40
CA ARG A 34 -44.75 -10.73 -17.59
C ARG A 34 -44.73 -11.81 -18.70
N PRO A 35 -45.43 -12.95 -18.55
CA PRO A 35 -45.57 -13.96 -19.62
C PRO A 35 -46.83 -13.75 -20.50
N GLY A 36 -46.71 -13.94 -21.83
CA GLY A 36 -47.83 -14.32 -22.75
C GLY A 36 -48.36 -13.29 -23.80
N HIS A 37 -48.06 -13.56 -25.08
CA HIS A 37 -48.63 -13.19 -26.41
C HIS A 37 -49.56 -11.97 -26.73
N LEU A 38 -49.26 -11.42 -27.93
CA LEU A 38 -50.03 -10.64 -28.94
C LEU A 38 -50.11 -9.10 -28.84
N ALA A 39 -49.83 -8.44 -29.99
CA ALA A 39 -49.74 -6.99 -30.24
C ALA A 39 -51.03 -6.45 -30.94
N PRO A 40 -51.11 -5.23 -31.52
CA PRO A 40 -50.51 -3.89 -31.22
C PRO A 40 -51.56 -2.74 -31.25
N VAL A 41 -51.29 -1.54 -30.69
CA VAL A 41 -51.93 -0.27 -31.17
C VAL A 41 -50.99 0.95 -31.03
N THR A 42 -51.09 1.83 -32.03
CA THR A 42 -50.29 2.98 -32.43
C THR A 42 -50.77 4.35 -31.90
N HIS A 43 -49.88 5.34 -32.01
CA HIS A 43 -50.07 6.77 -32.38
C HIS A 43 -49.80 7.94 -31.38
N ARG A 44 -48.83 8.76 -31.84
CA ARG A 44 -48.77 10.24 -32.01
C ARG A 44 -48.66 11.18 -30.78
N GLY A 45 -47.60 12.02 -30.81
CA GLY A 45 -47.37 13.18 -29.91
C GLY A 45 -48.23 14.40 -30.27
N PRO A 46 -47.81 15.67 -30.08
CA PRO A 46 -46.54 16.22 -29.57
C PRO A 46 -46.73 17.33 -28.48
N GLU A 47 -45.61 17.86 -27.97
CA GLU A 47 -45.32 19.30 -27.72
C GLU A 47 -44.46 19.57 -26.48
N CYS A 48 -43.47 20.40 -26.73
CA CYS A 48 -42.28 20.64 -25.96
C CYS A 48 -42.39 21.99 -25.25
N TRP A 49 -41.88 22.09 -24.01
CA TRP A 49 -41.32 23.34 -23.50
C TRP A 49 -39.92 23.12 -22.94
N ARG A 50 -39.05 24.08 -23.27
CA ARG A 50 -37.60 24.07 -23.26
C ARG A 50 -37.01 24.28 -21.85
N LEU A 51 -35.89 23.62 -21.58
CA LEU A 51 -34.85 24.14 -20.68
C LEU A 51 -33.48 23.97 -21.35
N ALA A 52 -32.82 25.10 -21.56
CA ALA A 52 -31.56 25.23 -22.27
C ALA A 52 -30.37 25.14 -21.31
N ALA A 53 -29.25 24.70 -21.90
CA ALA A 53 -27.86 24.93 -21.48
C ALA A 53 -27.32 24.12 -20.28
N MET A 54 -26.76 22.95 -20.58
CA MET A 54 -25.40 22.54 -20.13
C MET A 54 -24.98 21.27 -20.89
N SER A 55 -24.53 21.46 -22.13
CA SER A 55 -24.02 20.38 -22.99
C SER A 55 -22.77 20.84 -23.75
N ARG A 56 -21.64 20.99 -23.03
CA ARG A 56 -20.30 21.14 -23.63
C ARG A 56 -19.18 20.42 -22.86
N GLY A 57 -19.47 19.25 -22.30
CA GLY A 57 -18.46 18.37 -21.68
C GLY A 57 -18.31 16.99 -22.34
N LEU A 58 -19.35 16.49 -23.02
CA LEU A 58 -19.35 15.14 -23.60
C LEU A 58 -19.12 15.12 -25.13
N ALA A 59 -19.16 16.28 -25.79
CA ALA A 59 -18.94 16.39 -27.23
C ALA A 59 -17.46 16.25 -27.63
N MET A 60 -16.49 16.37 -26.70
CA MET A 60 -15.06 16.37 -27.04
C MET A 60 -14.35 15.01 -26.92
N HIS A 61 -14.99 13.99 -26.34
CA HIS A 61 -14.51 12.60 -26.44
C HIS A 61 -15.06 11.88 -27.69
N LEU A 62 -16.06 12.47 -28.36
CA LEU A 62 -16.51 12.05 -29.69
C LEU A 62 -15.91 12.91 -30.82
N ALA A 63 -15.38 14.11 -30.54
CA ALA A 63 -14.84 15.03 -31.56
C ALA A 63 -13.31 14.99 -31.78
N THR A 64 -12.55 14.12 -31.08
CA THR A 64 -11.12 13.88 -31.39
C THR A 64 -10.82 12.49 -31.93
N ARG A 65 -11.83 11.83 -32.53
CA ARG A 65 -11.56 11.13 -33.80
C ARG A 65 -11.63 12.18 -34.90
N ARG A 66 -10.54 12.96 -35.06
CA ARG A 66 -10.24 13.49 -36.39
C ARG A 66 -10.33 12.28 -37.30
N SER A 67 -11.20 12.37 -38.29
CA SER A 67 -11.34 11.44 -39.40
C SER A 67 -10.02 11.36 -40.17
N PHE A 68 -8.99 10.75 -39.57
CA PHE A 68 -8.34 9.71 -40.33
C PHE A 68 -9.39 8.60 -40.36
N ALA A 69 -10.19 8.62 -41.43
CA ALA A 69 -10.41 7.39 -42.14
C ALA A 69 -8.99 6.83 -42.41
N MET A 70 -8.41 6.16 -41.41
CA MET A 70 -7.59 5.01 -41.69
C MET A 70 -8.42 4.26 -42.72
N PRO A 71 -7.87 3.95 -43.91
CA PRO A 71 -8.61 3.13 -44.83
C PRO A 71 -9.14 2.00 -43.97
N ARG A 72 -10.47 1.82 -43.97
CA ARG A 72 -10.99 0.51 -43.59
C ARG A 72 -10.12 -0.37 -44.45
N TYR A 73 -9.22 -1.13 -43.85
CA TYR A 73 -8.80 -2.34 -44.51
C TYR A 73 -10.10 -3.14 -44.44
N GLU A 74 -11.00 -2.86 -45.37
CA GLU A 74 -11.77 -3.86 -46.06
C GLU A 74 -10.69 -4.82 -46.53
N SER A 75 -10.26 -5.67 -45.60
CA SER A 75 -9.87 -7.03 -45.93
C SER A 75 -10.91 -7.45 -46.96
N PRO A 76 -10.51 -7.96 -48.13
CA PRO A 76 -11.41 -8.47 -49.16
C PRO A 76 -12.13 -9.68 -48.56
N TYR A 77 -13.03 -9.37 -47.64
CA TYR A 77 -13.69 -10.25 -46.71
C TYR A 77 -14.98 -10.60 -47.42
N ASP A 78 -15.00 -11.81 -47.95
CA ASP A 78 -16.22 -12.42 -48.43
C ASP A 78 -16.81 -13.27 -47.30
N PRO A 79 -17.94 -12.88 -46.67
CA PRO A 79 -18.62 -13.68 -45.66
C PRO A 79 -18.98 -15.09 -46.14
N SER A 80 -19.07 -15.30 -47.45
CA SER A 80 -19.34 -16.61 -48.03
C SER A 80 -18.20 -17.61 -47.81
N THR A 81 -16.98 -17.12 -47.53
CA THR A 81 -15.76 -17.90 -47.30
C THR A 81 -15.49 -18.22 -45.83
N MET A 82 -16.41 -17.87 -44.92
CA MET A 82 -16.29 -18.20 -43.49
C MET A 82 -16.19 -19.71 -43.26
N PRO A 83 -15.30 -20.18 -42.36
CA PRO A 83 -15.37 -21.54 -41.84
C PRO A 83 -16.71 -21.72 -41.13
N LYS A 84 -17.63 -22.47 -41.75
CA LYS A 84 -18.96 -22.75 -41.17
C LYS A 84 -18.94 -23.94 -40.21
N ASN A 85 -17.96 -24.83 -40.37
CA ASN A 85 -17.73 -25.98 -39.51
C ASN A 85 -16.44 -25.71 -38.72
N LEU A 86 -16.57 -25.33 -37.45
CA LEU A 86 -15.42 -25.07 -36.58
C LEU A 86 -14.92 -26.41 -36.01
N GLU A 87 -13.68 -26.76 -36.31
CA GLU A 87 -13.07 -28.02 -35.86
C GLU A 87 -12.18 -27.80 -34.61
N HIS A 88 -11.53 -26.65 -34.53
CA HIS A 88 -10.52 -26.33 -33.52
C HIS A 88 -11.00 -25.33 -32.46
N VAL A 89 -12.22 -24.82 -32.59
CA VAL A 89 -12.87 -23.91 -31.65
C VAL A 89 -14.32 -24.36 -31.45
N ILE A 90 -14.71 -24.61 -30.20
CA ILE A 90 -16.12 -24.81 -29.83
C ILE A 90 -16.72 -23.42 -29.57
N TYR A 91 -17.77 -23.08 -30.29
CA TYR A 91 -18.45 -21.80 -30.18
C TYR A 91 -19.92 -21.96 -29.77
N GLU A 92 -20.29 -21.42 -28.62
CA GLU A 92 -21.66 -21.50 -28.08
C GLU A 92 -22.18 -20.10 -27.73
N LYS A 93 -23.48 -19.86 -27.93
CA LYS A 93 -24.16 -18.65 -27.44
C LYS A 93 -25.19 -19.04 -26.40
N LYS A 94 -25.06 -18.50 -25.19
CA LYS A 94 -25.99 -18.75 -24.07
C LYS A 94 -26.51 -17.39 -23.60
N GLY A 95 -27.75 -17.08 -23.96
CA GLY A 95 -28.34 -15.75 -23.73
C GLY A 95 -27.51 -14.65 -24.41
N HIS A 96 -27.08 -13.65 -23.63
CA HIS A 96 -26.27 -12.53 -24.11
C HIS A 96 -24.75 -12.78 -24.05
N VAL A 97 -24.32 -14.01 -23.77
CA VAL A 97 -22.92 -14.38 -23.60
C VAL A 97 -22.48 -15.36 -24.68
N ALA A 98 -21.36 -15.09 -25.32
CA ALA A 98 -20.75 -15.99 -26.29
C ALA A 98 -19.54 -16.70 -25.68
N TYR A 99 -19.51 -18.02 -25.73
CA TYR A 99 -18.45 -18.88 -25.22
C TYR A 99 -17.59 -19.36 -26.38
N VAL A 100 -16.30 -19.06 -26.33
CA VAL A 100 -15.29 -19.42 -27.32
C VAL A 100 -14.27 -20.33 -26.63
N THR A 101 -14.31 -21.62 -26.93
CA THR A 101 -13.43 -22.61 -26.29
C THR A 101 -12.45 -23.16 -27.33
N ILE A 102 -11.15 -22.93 -27.14
CA ILE A 102 -10.11 -23.51 -28.00
C ILE A 102 -10.09 -25.02 -27.78
N ASN A 103 -10.25 -25.80 -28.85
CA ASN A 103 -10.45 -27.23 -28.82
C ASN A 103 -9.33 -27.98 -29.54
N ARG A 104 -8.14 -27.98 -28.95
CA ARG A 104 -6.97 -28.75 -29.39
C ARG A 104 -6.19 -29.32 -28.21
N PRO A 105 -6.83 -30.11 -27.33
CA PRO A 105 -6.23 -30.55 -26.07
C PRO A 105 -4.98 -31.41 -26.27
N GLU A 106 -4.88 -32.15 -27.37
CA GLU A 106 -3.76 -33.03 -27.74
C GLU A 106 -2.43 -32.30 -27.92
N VAL A 107 -2.48 -30.99 -28.22
CA VAL A 107 -1.30 -30.10 -28.27
C VAL A 107 -1.40 -28.94 -27.28
N ARG A 108 -2.15 -29.13 -26.17
CA ARG A 108 -2.35 -28.12 -25.12
C ARG A 108 -2.87 -26.79 -25.68
N ASN A 109 -3.81 -26.85 -26.61
CA ASN A 109 -4.45 -25.71 -27.24
C ASN A 109 -3.45 -24.76 -27.95
N ALA A 110 -2.31 -25.27 -28.41
CA ALA A 110 -1.41 -24.50 -29.27
C ALA A 110 -2.12 -24.12 -30.59
N LEU A 111 -1.90 -22.89 -31.07
CA LEU A 111 -2.62 -22.34 -32.22
C LEU A 111 -1.80 -22.43 -33.50
N HIS A 112 -2.43 -22.97 -34.55
CA HIS A 112 -1.95 -22.99 -35.93
C HIS A 112 -2.87 -22.17 -36.85
N SER A 113 -2.55 -22.11 -38.15
CA SER A 113 -3.26 -21.27 -39.14
C SER A 113 -4.78 -21.46 -39.18
N TYR A 114 -5.30 -22.67 -39.05
CA TYR A 114 -6.75 -22.93 -39.12
C TYR A 114 -7.50 -22.45 -37.85
N ALA A 115 -7.00 -22.80 -36.66
CA ALA A 115 -7.50 -22.28 -35.38
C ALA A 115 -7.50 -20.74 -35.30
N TYR A 116 -6.51 -20.07 -35.90
CA TYR A 116 -6.52 -18.60 -35.99
C TYR A 116 -7.71 -18.06 -36.79
N ALA A 117 -8.05 -18.70 -37.91
CA ALA A 117 -9.17 -18.31 -38.75
C ALA A 117 -10.52 -18.53 -38.04
N GLU A 118 -10.67 -19.65 -37.34
CA GLU A 118 -11.88 -19.96 -36.56
C GLU A 118 -12.11 -19.00 -35.39
N LEU A 119 -11.07 -18.70 -34.60
CA LEU A 119 -11.15 -17.71 -33.53
C LEU A 119 -11.56 -16.34 -34.06
N ARG A 120 -11.00 -15.93 -35.21
CA ARG A 120 -11.35 -14.66 -35.86
C ARG A 120 -12.80 -14.62 -36.33
N SER A 121 -13.32 -15.74 -36.83
CA SER A 121 -14.74 -15.90 -37.16
C SER A 121 -15.62 -15.66 -35.93
N CYS A 122 -15.27 -16.27 -34.79
CA CYS A 122 -15.96 -16.08 -33.52
C CYS A 122 -15.92 -14.62 -33.04
N TRP A 123 -14.75 -13.97 -33.05
CA TRP A 123 -14.64 -12.56 -32.64
C TRP A 123 -15.49 -11.64 -33.51
N ARG A 124 -15.58 -11.91 -34.81
CA ARG A 124 -16.38 -11.11 -35.73
C ARG A 124 -17.86 -11.29 -35.46
N ASP A 125 -18.32 -12.53 -35.29
CA ASP A 125 -19.70 -12.84 -34.97
C ASP A 125 -20.11 -12.22 -33.63
N ILE A 126 -19.28 -12.32 -32.58
CA ILE A 126 -19.48 -11.61 -31.31
C ILE A 126 -19.62 -10.10 -31.55
N GLY A 127 -18.73 -9.51 -32.35
CA GLY A 127 -18.74 -8.08 -32.64
C GLY A 127 -20.00 -7.62 -33.38
N LEU A 128 -20.50 -8.41 -34.32
CA LEU A 128 -21.62 -8.08 -35.19
C LEU A 128 -22.99 -8.43 -34.59
N ASP A 129 -23.09 -9.47 -33.77
CA ASP A 129 -24.37 -9.96 -33.24
C ASP A 129 -24.91 -9.02 -32.15
N PRO A 130 -25.98 -8.24 -32.41
CA PRO A 130 -26.48 -7.27 -31.44
C PRO A 130 -27.02 -7.91 -30.14
N ASN A 131 -27.28 -9.22 -30.14
CA ASN A 131 -27.78 -9.94 -28.97
C ASN A 131 -26.66 -10.39 -28.02
N ILE A 132 -25.40 -10.36 -28.44
CA ILE A 132 -24.25 -10.71 -27.60
C ILE A 132 -23.64 -9.45 -26.99
N TYR A 133 -23.48 -9.42 -25.67
CA TYR A 133 -22.91 -8.28 -24.93
C TYR A 133 -21.48 -8.51 -24.48
N VAL A 134 -21.10 -9.76 -24.25
CA VAL A 134 -19.78 -10.14 -23.73
C VAL A 134 -19.38 -11.52 -24.23
N GLY A 135 -18.11 -11.71 -24.54
CA GLY A 135 -17.54 -13.01 -24.87
C GLY A 135 -16.72 -13.59 -23.72
N ILE A 136 -16.73 -14.90 -23.56
CA ILE A 136 -15.86 -15.65 -22.66
C ILE A 136 -14.97 -16.54 -23.52
N VAL A 137 -13.66 -16.47 -23.31
CA VAL A 137 -12.70 -17.34 -23.99
C VAL A 137 -12.02 -18.28 -23.00
N THR A 138 -11.87 -19.55 -23.37
CA THR A 138 -11.20 -20.59 -22.57
C THR A 138 -10.59 -21.67 -23.47
N GLY A 139 -9.92 -22.69 -22.91
CA GLY A 139 -9.41 -23.85 -23.64
C GLY A 139 -9.96 -25.17 -23.09
N THR A 140 -9.99 -26.22 -23.90
CA THR A 140 -10.34 -27.58 -23.43
C THR A 140 -9.16 -28.24 -22.71
N GLY A 141 -9.44 -29.16 -21.78
CA GLY A 141 -8.41 -29.91 -21.05
C GLY A 141 -7.61 -29.06 -20.05
N GLU A 142 -6.33 -29.38 -19.88
CA GLU A 142 -5.45 -28.80 -18.84
C GLU A 142 -4.74 -27.50 -19.25
N ALA A 143 -5.07 -26.94 -20.42
CA ALA A 143 -4.42 -25.74 -20.93
C ALA A 143 -5.42 -24.71 -21.43
N PHE A 144 -5.13 -23.43 -21.18
CA PHE A 144 -5.85 -22.34 -21.83
C PHE A 144 -5.37 -22.19 -23.27
N CYS A 145 -4.07 -21.98 -23.47
CA CYS A 145 -3.38 -22.02 -24.76
C CYS A 145 -1.86 -22.01 -24.54
N ALA A 146 -1.15 -23.05 -25.00
CA ALA A 146 0.30 -23.17 -24.87
C ALA A 146 1.11 -22.29 -25.85
N GLY A 147 0.46 -21.50 -26.71
CA GLY A 147 1.12 -20.57 -27.63
C GLY A 147 1.00 -20.99 -29.09
N ARG A 148 2.01 -20.70 -29.92
CA ARG A 148 2.01 -21.06 -31.35
C ARG A 148 2.38 -22.53 -31.52
N ASP A 149 1.70 -23.24 -32.42
CA ASP A 149 2.05 -24.61 -32.78
C ASP A 149 3.33 -24.64 -33.63
N VAL A 150 4.48 -24.80 -32.95
CA VAL A 150 5.81 -24.81 -33.58
C VAL A 150 6.04 -26.06 -34.43
N LYS A 151 5.43 -27.20 -34.07
CA LYS A 151 5.53 -28.44 -34.85
C LYS A 151 4.83 -28.29 -36.20
N PHE A 152 3.64 -27.69 -36.18
CA PHE A 152 2.92 -27.33 -37.41
C PHE A 152 3.76 -26.38 -38.29
N LEU A 153 4.37 -25.35 -37.70
CA LEU A 153 5.25 -24.43 -38.43
C LEU A 153 6.45 -25.14 -39.06
N ALA A 154 7.14 -25.97 -38.28
CA ALA A 154 8.31 -26.72 -38.74
C ALA A 154 7.97 -27.67 -39.90
N SER A 155 6.77 -28.27 -39.89
CA SER A 155 6.32 -29.17 -40.97
C SER A 155 6.19 -28.49 -42.34
N TYR A 156 5.77 -27.22 -42.37
CA TYR A 156 5.70 -26.42 -43.60
C TYR A 156 7.07 -25.89 -44.02
N GLN A 157 7.89 -25.47 -43.04
CA GLN A 157 9.27 -25.05 -43.29
C GLN A 157 10.12 -26.17 -43.90
N ALA A 158 9.95 -27.41 -43.43
CA ALA A 158 10.62 -28.59 -43.98
C ALA A 158 10.25 -28.87 -45.45
N GLN A 159 9.09 -28.39 -45.90
CA GLN A 159 8.63 -28.50 -47.29
C GLN A 159 9.00 -27.26 -48.14
N GLY A 160 9.75 -26.29 -47.58
CA GLY A 160 10.04 -25.02 -48.22
C GLY A 160 8.81 -24.13 -48.45
N LYS A 161 7.69 -24.43 -47.79
CA LYS A 161 6.41 -23.72 -47.95
C LYS A 161 6.16 -22.75 -46.80
N ARG A 162 5.42 -21.69 -47.09
CA ARG A 162 4.83 -20.83 -46.05
C ARG A 162 3.60 -21.51 -45.46
N THR A 163 3.30 -21.22 -44.20
CA THR A 163 2.05 -21.71 -43.60
C THR A 163 0.84 -21.04 -44.27
N PRO A 164 -0.36 -21.64 -44.22
CA PRO A 164 -1.54 -21.13 -44.95
C PRO A 164 -1.88 -19.66 -44.72
N HIS A 165 -1.66 -19.12 -43.51
CA HIS A 165 -1.88 -17.70 -43.21
C HIS A 165 -0.72 -16.76 -43.61
N GLU A 166 0.39 -17.30 -44.10
CA GLU A 166 1.61 -16.57 -44.53
C GLU A 166 1.85 -16.68 -46.06
N ASP A 167 1.11 -17.55 -46.76
CA ASP A 167 1.18 -17.77 -48.20
C ASP A 167 0.18 -16.88 -48.96
N PRO A 168 0.62 -15.86 -49.73
CA PRO A 168 -0.26 -14.95 -50.48
C PRO A 168 -1.25 -15.63 -51.44
N ASN A 169 -0.96 -16.86 -51.86
CA ASN A 169 -1.80 -17.63 -52.78
C ASN A 169 -2.84 -18.50 -52.05
N ASN A 170 -2.79 -18.55 -50.72
CA ASN A 170 -3.73 -19.32 -49.91
C ASN A 170 -4.91 -18.43 -49.48
N PRO A 171 -6.18 -18.91 -49.58
CA PRO A 171 -7.35 -18.15 -49.14
C PRO A 171 -7.24 -17.63 -47.70
N LEU A 172 -6.57 -18.35 -46.80
CA LEU A 172 -6.36 -17.97 -45.39
C LEU A 172 -5.38 -16.80 -45.20
N PHE A 173 -4.67 -16.38 -46.23
CA PHE A 173 -3.81 -15.19 -46.19
C PHE A 173 -4.60 -13.90 -45.99
N HIS A 174 -5.74 -13.78 -46.68
CA HIS A 174 -6.66 -12.64 -46.51
C HIS A 174 -7.34 -12.64 -45.14
N TRP A 175 -7.33 -13.79 -44.46
CA TRP A 175 -7.75 -13.95 -43.07
C TRP A 175 -6.68 -13.55 -42.04
N GLY A 176 -5.48 -13.11 -42.48
CA GLY A 176 -4.25 -12.89 -41.71
C GLY A 176 -4.37 -12.34 -40.28
N GLY A 177 -3.37 -12.65 -39.44
CA GLY A 177 -3.33 -12.34 -38.01
C GLY A 177 -2.99 -13.55 -37.15
N GLY A 178 -2.98 -13.39 -35.83
CA GLY A 178 -2.65 -14.44 -34.85
C GLY A 178 -3.86 -14.98 -34.09
N GLY A 179 -5.05 -14.88 -34.68
CA GLY A 179 -6.34 -15.28 -34.06
C GLY A 179 -6.75 -14.40 -32.87
N GLN A 180 -6.23 -13.17 -32.79
CA GLN A 180 -6.41 -12.30 -31.64
C GLN A 180 -7.70 -11.45 -31.77
N PRO A 181 -8.35 -11.06 -30.66
CA PRO A 181 -9.51 -10.16 -30.69
C PRO A 181 -9.23 -8.83 -31.40
N SER A 182 -8.00 -8.31 -31.29
CA SER A 182 -7.55 -7.13 -32.02
C SER A 182 -7.59 -7.27 -33.54
N ASP A 183 -7.50 -8.49 -34.08
CA ASP A 183 -7.50 -8.77 -35.52
C ASP A 183 -8.91 -8.61 -36.14
N ALA A 184 -9.93 -8.49 -35.29
CA ALA A 184 -11.33 -8.24 -35.65
C ALA A 184 -11.85 -6.86 -35.21
N ASN A 185 -11.02 -6.00 -34.59
CA ASN A 185 -11.45 -4.74 -33.95
C ASN A 185 -12.65 -4.93 -33.00
N LEU A 186 -12.62 -6.00 -32.18
CA LEU A 186 -13.73 -6.29 -31.29
C LEU A 186 -13.86 -5.21 -30.20
N GLU A 187 -14.98 -4.48 -30.21
CA GLU A 187 -15.27 -3.43 -29.22
C GLU A 187 -16.01 -3.97 -27.98
N LYS A 188 -16.63 -5.15 -28.10
CA LYS A 188 -17.34 -5.79 -26.98
C LYS A 188 -16.38 -6.44 -25.98
N PRO A 189 -16.68 -6.40 -24.67
CA PRO A 189 -15.81 -6.94 -23.65
C PRO A 189 -15.65 -8.46 -23.78
N LEU A 190 -14.44 -8.93 -23.47
CA LEU A 190 -14.06 -10.33 -23.37
C LEU A 190 -13.56 -10.66 -21.96
N ILE A 191 -13.85 -11.88 -21.51
CA ILE A 191 -13.35 -12.47 -20.27
C ILE A 191 -12.50 -13.69 -20.63
N ALA A 192 -11.25 -13.74 -20.18
CA ALA A 192 -10.42 -14.95 -20.29
C ALA A 192 -10.65 -15.83 -19.06
N ALA A 193 -11.24 -17.01 -19.25
CA ALA A 193 -11.30 -18.06 -18.24
C ALA A 193 -10.09 -18.99 -18.43
N ILE A 194 -9.01 -18.72 -17.69
CA ILE A 194 -7.73 -19.41 -17.79
C ILE A 194 -7.79 -20.68 -16.95
N ASN A 195 -8.10 -21.79 -17.61
CA ASN A 195 -8.23 -23.14 -17.01
C ASN A 195 -6.88 -23.86 -16.83
N GLY A 196 -5.77 -23.31 -17.33
CA GLY A 196 -4.47 -23.98 -17.30
C GLY A 196 -3.36 -23.13 -17.92
N LEU A 197 -2.40 -23.77 -18.59
CA LEU A 197 -1.26 -23.09 -19.24
C LEU A 197 -1.71 -21.99 -20.22
N ALA A 198 -1.23 -20.75 -20.02
CA ALA A 198 -1.40 -19.62 -20.92
C ALA A 198 -0.02 -19.02 -21.28
N VAL A 199 0.52 -19.39 -22.44
CA VAL A 199 1.93 -19.12 -22.80
C VAL A 199 2.04 -18.45 -24.17
N GLY A 200 2.92 -17.45 -24.31
CA GLY A 200 3.22 -16.80 -25.58
C GLY A 200 1.99 -16.19 -26.27
N VAL A 201 1.50 -16.81 -27.35
CA VAL A 201 0.26 -16.39 -28.04
C VAL A 201 -0.97 -16.53 -27.15
N GLY A 202 -1.01 -17.55 -26.28
CA GLY A 202 -2.07 -17.74 -25.29
C GLY A 202 -2.08 -16.65 -24.21
N LEU A 203 -0.89 -16.26 -23.74
CA LEU A 203 -0.75 -15.09 -22.86
C LEU A 203 -1.19 -13.81 -23.55
N SER A 204 -0.80 -13.62 -24.81
CA SER A 204 -1.23 -12.45 -25.61
C SER A 204 -2.76 -12.38 -25.70
N LEU A 205 -3.42 -13.52 -25.95
CA LEU A 205 -4.88 -13.63 -26.00
C LEU A 205 -5.53 -13.24 -24.65
N ALA A 206 -5.02 -13.78 -23.54
CA ALA A 206 -5.51 -13.47 -22.20
C ALA A 206 -5.36 -11.97 -21.84
N LEU A 207 -4.29 -11.32 -22.29
CA LEU A 207 -4.05 -9.88 -22.06
C LEU A 207 -4.96 -8.97 -22.89
N GLN A 208 -5.51 -9.47 -24.01
CA GLN A 208 -6.48 -8.74 -24.82
C GLN A 208 -7.86 -8.66 -24.15
N CYS A 209 -8.18 -9.61 -23.27
CA CYS A 209 -9.44 -9.64 -22.55
C CYS A 209 -9.50 -8.49 -21.53
N GLN A 210 -10.69 -8.05 -21.14
CA GLN A 210 -10.85 -6.99 -20.14
C GLN A 210 -10.70 -7.57 -18.74
N LEU A 211 -11.24 -8.77 -18.52
CA LEU A 211 -11.15 -9.53 -17.28
C LEU A 211 -10.44 -10.86 -17.52
N ARG A 212 -9.68 -11.33 -16.53
CA ARG A 212 -9.08 -12.67 -16.50
C ARG A 212 -9.49 -13.33 -15.19
N VAL A 213 -9.96 -14.55 -15.29
CA VAL A 213 -10.32 -15.43 -14.19
C VAL A 213 -9.47 -16.66 -14.34
N MET A 214 -8.68 -17.00 -13.33
CA MET A 214 -7.64 -18.02 -13.43
C MET A 214 -7.89 -19.12 -12.41
N ALA A 215 -7.83 -20.39 -12.84
CA ALA A 215 -7.84 -21.53 -11.92
C ALA A 215 -6.59 -21.50 -11.03
N GLU A 216 -6.66 -22.01 -9.80
CA GLU A 216 -5.51 -22.00 -8.86
C GLU A 216 -4.29 -22.73 -9.42
N THR A 217 -4.52 -23.73 -10.27
CA THR A 217 -3.48 -24.53 -10.92
C THR A 217 -3.02 -23.95 -12.26
N ALA A 218 -3.61 -22.86 -12.74
CA ALA A 218 -3.25 -22.29 -14.02
C ALA A 218 -1.93 -21.51 -13.93
N TRP A 219 -1.21 -21.52 -15.05
CA TRP A 219 0.16 -21.00 -15.12
C TRP A 219 0.33 -20.11 -16.33
N ILE A 220 0.92 -18.95 -16.13
CA ILE A 220 1.16 -17.95 -17.17
C ILE A 220 2.65 -17.82 -17.41
N GLY A 221 3.07 -17.80 -18.68
CA GLY A 221 4.49 -17.66 -19.02
C GLY A 221 4.75 -16.98 -20.35
N ASP A 222 5.94 -16.39 -20.48
CA ASP A 222 6.43 -15.86 -21.75
C ASP A 222 7.81 -16.44 -22.08
N THR A 223 7.85 -17.32 -23.09
CA THR A 223 9.06 -18.00 -23.58
C THR A 223 10.03 -17.07 -24.31
N HIS A 224 9.62 -15.84 -24.61
CA HIS A 224 10.37 -14.83 -25.36
C HIS A 224 11.47 -14.14 -24.52
N THR A 225 11.41 -14.28 -23.19
CA THR A 225 12.33 -13.66 -22.22
C THR A 225 13.72 -14.31 -22.21
N HIS A 226 13.82 -15.61 -22.53
CA HIS A 226 15.12 -16.30 -22.64
C HIS A 226 15.89 -15.99 -23.94
N HIS A 227 15.23 -15.44 -24.96
CA HIS A 227 15.83 -15.15 -26.28
C HIS A 227 15.85 -13.65 -26.66
N ARG A 228 15.60 -12.74 -25.71
CA ARG A 228 15.57 -11.27 -25.92
C ARG A 228 14.68 -10.82 -27.09
N ARG A 229 13.59 -11.52 -27.41
CA ARG A 229 12.68 -11.17 -28.51
C ARG A 229 11.24 -11.21 -28.04
N LEU A 230 10.57 -10.09 -27.79
CA LEU A 230 9.13 -10.06 -27.49
C LEU A 230 8.27 -10.22 -28.75
N SER A 231 7.10 -10.86 -28.64
CA SER A 231 6.18 -10.97 -29.78
C SER A 231 5.68 -9.59 -30.23
N HIS A 232 5.53 -9.38 -31.54
CA HIS A 232 5.13 -8.07 -32.10
C HIS A 232 3.75 -7.61 -31.60
N THR A 233 2.84 -8.54 -31.30
CA THR A 233 1.53 -8.27 -30.71
C THR A 233 1.65 -7.83 -29.25
N LEU A 234 2.51 -8.50 -28.46
CA LEU A 234 2.77 -8.12 -27.08
C LEU A 234 3.48 -6.75 -27.01
N GLN A 235 4.46 -6.50 -27.88
CA GLN A 235 5.10 -5.18 -28.04
C GLN A 235 4.08 -4.10 -28.38
N ARG A 236 3.16 -4.36 -29.33
CA ARG A 236 2.07 -3.42 -29.66
C ARG A 236 1.11 -3.20 -28.51
N GLN A 237 0.80 -4.21 -27.70
CA GLN A 237 -0.05 -4.05 -26.51
C GLN A 237 0.65 -3.30 -25.38
N ILE A 238 1.92 -3.61 -25.13
CA ILE A 238 2.80 -2.86 -24.23
C ILE A 238 2.88 -1.39 -24.67
N HIS A 239 2.99 -1.13 -25.97
CA HIS A 239 3.02 0.23 -26.53
C HIS A 239 1.66 0.93 -26.48
N ARG A 240 0.55 0.23 -26.77
CA ARG A 240 -0.82 0.78 -26.67
C ARG A 240 -1.24 1.05 -25.22
N ARG A 241 -0.73 0.27 -24.27
CA ARG A 241 -0.92 0.48 -22.82
C ARG A 241 0.22 1.28 -22.17
N ARG A 242 1.17 1.81 -22.97
CA ARG A 242 2.34 2.63 -22.57
C ARG A 242 3.20 2.08 -21.43
N VAL A 243 3.46 0.76 -21.40
CA VAL A 243 4.23 0.15 -20.29
C VAL A 243 5.76 0.16 -20.51
N LEU A 244 6.27 0.44 -21.72
CA LEU A 244 7.70 0.66 -22.01
C LEU A 244 7.91 1.65 -23.18
N PRO A 245 9.03 2.40 -23.24
CA PRO A 245 9.28 3.41 -24.27
C PRO A 245 9.53 2.79 -25.66
N PRO A 246 9.30 3.54 -26.76
CA PRO A 246 9.43 3.02 -28.12
C PRO A 246 10.90 2.90 -28.52
N GLY A 247 11.41 1.67 -28.58
CA GLY A 247 12.77 1.34 -29.02
C GLY A 247 12.76 0.24 -30.07
N HIS A 248 13.16 0.59 -31.30
CA HIS A 248 13.42 -0.24 -32.48
C HIS A 248 12.24 -1.04 -33.07
N ARG A 249 11.58 -0.43 -34.07
CA ARG A 249 10.96 -1.20 -35.15
C ARG A 249 12.07 -1.92 -35.91
N GLN A 250 12.17 -3.24 -35.82
CA GLN A 250 12.79 -4.02 -36.88
C GLN A 250 11.70 -4.60 -37.78
N GLN A 251 11.72 -4.14 -39.03
CA GLN A 251 10.94 -4.69 -40.13
C GLN A 251 11.29 -6.17 -40.31
N GLY A 252 10.29 -7.00 -40.59
CA GLY A 252 10.49 -8.37 -41.04
C GLY A 252 11.35 -8.36 -42.31
N GLY A 253 12.51 -8.99 -42.22
CA GLY A 253 13.41 -9.26 -43.34
C GLY A 253 13.59 -10.77 -43.47
N ALA A 254 13.43 -11.24 -44.70
CA ALA A 254 13.63 -12.61 -45.13
C ALA A 254 15.04 -13.14 -44.81
N ALA A 255 15.13 -14.47 -44.82
CA ALA A 255 16.33 -15.29 -44.63
C ALA A 255 17.62 -14.69 -45.23
N ARG A 256 18.68 -14.69 -44.43
CA ARG A 256 20.04 -14.92 -44.91
C ARG A 256 20.73 -15.91 -43.98
N GLU A 257 21.28 -16.93 -44.62
CA GLU A 257 21.99 -18.06 -44.07
C GLU A 257 23.19 -17.64 -43.22
N ALA A 258 23.37 -18.35 -42.11
CA ALA A 258 24.68 -18.59 -41.52
C ALA A 258 24.66 -20.02 -40.99
N ASP A 259 25.09 -20.95 -41.84
CA ASP A 259 25.46 -22.32 -41.48
C ASP A 259 26.55 -22.31 -40.40
N GLY A 260 26.52 -23.33 -39.52
CA GLY A 260 27.66 -23.66 -38.68
C GLY A 260 27.33 -24.35 -37.36
N HIS A 261 26.99 -25.64 -37.45
CA HIS A 261 27.22 -26.69 -36.44
C HIS A 261 26.79 -26.47 -34.98
N LEU A 262 25.79 -27.26 -34.53
CA LEU A 262 26.02 -28.49 -33.77
C LEU A 262 24.66 -29.16 -33.48
N ARG A 263 24.51 -30.39 -33.98
CA ARG A 263 23.47 -31.35 -33.59
C ARG A 263 23.88 -32.02 -32.28
N GLY A 264 22.94 -32.27 -31.38
CA GLY A 264 23.16 -33.14 -30.22
C GLY A 264 21.97 -33.16 -29.25
N ASP A 265 21.11 -34.16 -29.43
CA ASP A 265 20.21 -34.85 -28.49
C ASP A 265 19.41 -34.09 -27.41
N GLY A 266 18.09 -34.13 -27.58
CA GLY A 266 17.30 -35.19 -26.95
C GLY A 266 17.14 -35.14 -25.42
N GLY A 267 16.07 -34.47 -24.98
CA GLY A 267 15.19 -34.87 -23.88
C GLY A 267 15.78 -34.87 -22.47
N ASP A 268 15.32 -33.92 -21.63
CA ASP A 268 14.97 -34.28 -20.26
C ASP A 268 13.97 -33.30 -19.63
N ASP A 269 13.15 -33.91 -18.79
CA ASP A 269 11.81 -33.54 -18.36
C ASP A 269 11.78 -32.50 -17.21
N LEU A 270 10.68 -31.74 -17.14
CA LEU A 270 10.42 -30.60 -16.26
C LEU A 270 10.20 -30.96 -14.76
N ARG A 271 10.70 -32.11 -14.29
CA ARG A 271 10.52 -32.59 -12.91
C ARG A 271 11.73 -32.45 -11.97
N GLN A 272 12.88 -31.93 -12.43
CA GLN A 272 14.12 -31.89 -11.62
C GLN A 272 14.57 -30.51 -11.11
N LEU A 273 13.73 -29.47 -11.10
CA LEU A 273 14.11 -28.14 -10.58
C LEU A 273 13.65 -27.85 -9.14
N ALA A 274 13.06 -28.82 -8.44
CA ALA A 274 12.61 -28.66 -7.05
C ALA A 274 13.62 -29.15 -5.98
N ALA A 275 14.77 -29.70 -6.36
CA ALA A 275 15.71 -30.26 -5.40
C ALA A 275 17.16 -29.86 -5.72
N ARG A 276 17.55 -28.62 -5.37
CA ARG A 276 18.95 -28.20 -5.14
C ARG A 276 19.01 -26.79 -4.53
N ARG A 277 18.59 -26.68 -3.27
CA ARG A 277 19.04 -25.64 -2.34
C ARG A 277 19.60 -26.33 -1.11
N ALA A 278 20.89 -26.66 -1.16
CA ALA A 278 21.70 -26.91 0.03
C ALA A 278 23.18 -26.94 -0.36
N GLY A 279 23.96 -26.05 0.26
CA GLY A 279 25.36 -26.35 0.56
C GLY A 279 26.43 -25.57 -0.19
N ARG A 280 27.05 -24.68 0.57
CA ARG A 280 28.52 -24.49 0.69
C ARG A 280 29.26 -23.80 -0.47
N GLY A 281 29.77 -22.59 -0.18
CA GLY A 281 31.12 -22.20 -0.67
C GLY A 281 32.22 -22.97 0.09
N PRO A 282 33.51 -22.58 0.08
CA PRO A 282 34.17 -21.49 -0.65
C PRO A 282 35.51 -21.94 -1.30
N ALA A 283 36.32 -20.96 -1.70
CA ALA A 283 37.79 -20.89 -1.51
C ALA A 283 38.70 -20.82 -2.75
N VAL A 284 39.69 -19.96 -2.54
CA VAL A 284 40.81 -19.46 -3.35
C VAL A 284 41.88 -20.54 -3.54
N GLN A 285 42.57 -20.55 -4.71
CA GLN A 285 44.03 -20.77 -4.79
C GLN A 285 44.65 -20.35 -6.14
N THR A 286 45.49 -19.31 -6.04
CA THR A 286 46.84 -19.05 -6.62
C THR A 286 47.43 -19.81 -7.82
N GLY A 287 48.11 -19.02 -8.69
CA GLY A 287 49.33 -19.35 -9.46
C GLY A 287 49.13 -19.45 -10.98
N GLY A 288 49.90 -18.83 -11.88
CA GLY A 288 51.11 -18.00 -11.83
C GLY A 288 51.61 -17.70 -13.27
N GLY A 289 52.50 -16.70 -13.42
CA GLY A 289 53.27 -16.38 -14.66
C GLY A 289 53.57 -14.87 -14.79
N LEU A 290 54.70 -14.32 -14.27
CA LEU A 290 56.03 -14.15 -14.90
C LEU A 290 55.96 -13.42 -16.27
N ARG A 291 56.63 -12.30 -16.62
CA ARG A 291 57.82 -11.52 -16.18
C ARG A 291 57.77 -10.12 -16.83
N ALA A 292 58.21 -9.06 -16.14
CA ALA A 292 59.00 -7.93 -16.70
C ALA A 292 59.57 -7.02 -15.59
N VAL A 293 60.80 -7.37 -15.22
CA VAL A 293 61.94 -6.68 -14.57
C VAL A 293 61.82 -5.21 -14.10
N ALA A 294 62.29 -5.00 -12.86
CA ALA A 294 62.58 -3.75 -12.18
C ALA A 294 64.08 -3.34 -12.23
N ARG A 295 64.33 -2.02 -12.21
CA ARG A 295 65.45 -1.22 -11.63
C ARG A 295 65.69 0.00 -12.54
N VAL A 296 65.65 1.23 -12.02
CA VAL A 296 66.81 1.93 -11.42
C VAL A 296 66.38 2.83 -10.25
N LEU A 297 67.17 2.79 -9.18
CA LEU A 297 67.12 3.64 -8.00
C LEU A 297 67.93 4.95 -8.19
N ARG A 298 67.47 6.02 -7.51
CA ARG A 298 68.23 7.15 -6.93
C ARG A 298 68.98 8.12 -7.86
N ALA A 299 68.42 9.33 -7.98
CA ALA A 299 69.07 10.65 -7.80
C ALA A 299 68.03 11.72 -8.17
N SER A 300 67.53 12.55 -7.25
CA SER A 300 68.20 13.83 -6.95
C SER A 300 67.65 14.44 -5.67
N ALA A 301 68.56 14.79 -4.77
CA ALA A 301 68.34 15.71 -3.66
C ALA A 301 69.19 16.96 -3.88
N ARG A 302 68.72 18.09 -3.29
CA ARG A 302 69.32 19.45 -3.18
C ARG A 302 68.96 20.37 -4.35
N SER A 303 68.49 21.60 -4.19
CA SER A 303 68.39 22.54 -3.05
C SER A 303 67.28 23.58 -3.40
N ARG A 304 66.54 24.19 -2.49
CA ARG A 304 66.92 25.37 -1.69
C ARG A 304 65.91 25.56 -0.57
N GLY A 305 66.39 25.76 0.65
CA GLY A 305 65.55 26.00 1.83
C GLY A 305 65.19 27.47 2.04
N ARG A 306 64.21 27.70 2.93
CA ARG A 306 64.24 28.83 3.87
C ARG A 306 63.22 28.65 5.01
N ARG A 307 63.81 28.47 6.21
CA ARG A 307 63.43 28.97 7.55
C ARG A 307 62.12 28.51 8.20
N ASP A 308 62.32 27.60 9.15
CA ASP A 308 61.51 27.35 10.35
C ASP A 308 61.11 28.64 11.09
N ARG A 309 59.82 28.76 11.42
CA ARG A 309 59.33 29.55 12.56
C ARG A 309 58.38 28.69 13.40
N ARG A 310 58.91 28.29 14.55
CA ARG A 310 58.28 27.61 15.67
C ARG A 310 57.10 28.45 16.19
N TRP A 311 55.85 28.04 15.93
CA TRP A 311 54.66 28.60 16.58
C TRP A 311 54.17 27.67 17.69
N ARG A 312 54.30 28.13 18.94
CA ARG A 312 53.67 27.53 20.12
C ARG A 312 52.14 27.57 19.94
N ARG A 313 51.47 26.41 19.96
CA ARG A 313 50.00 26.35 20.05
C ARG A 313 49.56 26.83 21.43
N ARG A 314 48.89 27.98 21.48
CA ARG A 314 47.98 28.35 22.59
C ARG A 314 46.63 27.68 22.34
N PRO A 315 45.90 27.21 23.38
CA PRO A 315 44.55 26.70 23.21
C PRO A 315 43.64 27.83 22.70
N ALA A 316 42.84 27.53 21.68
CA ALA A 316 41.90 28.47 21.09
C ALA A 316 40.86 28.86 22.15
N ARG A 317 40.80 30.15 22.51
CA ARG A 317 39.66 30.74 23.23
C ARG A 317 38.52 30.90 22.23
N VAL A 318 37.36 30.37 22.58
CA VAL A 318 36.08 30.61 21.88
C VAL A 318 35.74 32.10 21.97
N PRO A 319 35.30 32.77 20.89
CA PRO A 319 34.86 34.17 20.94
C PRO A 319 33.64 34.34 21.85
N ARG A 320 33.67 35.35 22.73
CA ARG A 320 32.57 35.72 23.64
C ARG A 320 31.26 36.10 22.92
N GLU A 321 31.31 36.36 21.63
CA GLU A 321 30.13 36.68 20.80
C GLU A 321 29.25 35.46 20.49
N ALA A 322 29.78 34.23 20.64
CA ALA A 322 29.00 32.99 20.59
C ALA A 322 28.29 32.66 21.92
N GLN A 323 28.54 33.44 22.98
CA GLN A 323 27.86 33.28 24.29
C GLN A 323 26.69 34.26 24.47
N ALA A 324 26.64 35.37 23.73
CA ALA A 324 25.64 36.42 23.92
C ALA A 324 24.25 36.09 23.32
N GLY A 325 24.16 35.15 22.38
CA GLY A 325 22.87 34.67 21.83
C GLY A 325 22.24 33.52 22.61
N VAL A 326 22.78 33.17 23.79
CA VAL A 326 22.41 31.96 24.55
C VAL A 326 21.51 32.28 25.75
N GLU A 327 21.44 33.53 26.20
CA GLU A 327 20.58 33.91 27.33
C GLU A 327 19.09 33.98 26.94
N ASP A 328 18.76 34.19 25.66
CA ASP A 328 17.37 34.28 25.18
C ASP A 328 16.71 32.92 24.83
N ALA A 329 17.49 31.85 24.63
CA ALA A 329 16.97 30.55 24.17
C ALA A 329 16.65 29.54 25.30
N LEU A 330 16.97 29.89 26.56
CA LEU A 330 16.68 29.08 27.76
C LEU A 330 15.60 29.71 28.65
N SER A 331 14.75 30.55 28.05
CA SER A 331 13.57 31.14 28.68
C SER A 331 12.54 30.05 29.06
N MET A 332 12.50 29.70 30.35
CA MET A 332 11.29 29.45 31.17
C MET A 332 10.20 28.47 30.66
N ALA A 333 10.58 27.38 29.97
CA ALA A 333 9.75 26.17 29.89
C ALA A 333 10.68 24.95 30.06
N GLU A 334 10.30 23.95 30.85
CA GLU A 334 10.98 22.65 30.85
C GLU A 334 10.56 21.90 29.57
N PRO A 335 11.40 21.84 28.51
CA PRO A 335 11.00 21.14 27.29
C PRO A 335 10.92 19.64 27.62
N PHE A 336 9.89 18.93 27.15
CA PHE A 336 9.64 17.50 27.43
C PHE A 336 9.00 17.14 28.78
N GLY A 337 8.54 18.12 29.57
CA GLY A 337 7.79 17.87 30.81
C GLY A 337 8.58 17.05 31.82
N GLU A 338 7.97 16.03 32.44
CA GLU A 338 8.67 15.17 33.42
C GLU A 338 9.89 14.41 32.84
N LEU A 339 10.03 14.34 31.50
CA LEU A 339 11.17 13.69 30.85
C LEU A 339 12.30 14.66 30.49
N THR A 340 12.22 15.95 30.85
CA THR A 340 13.32 16.92 30.64
C THR A 340 14.67 16.41 31.18
N PRO A 341 14.78 15.85 32.40
CA PRO A 341 16.06 15.37 32.91
C PRO A 341 16.66 14.23 32.07
N LEU A 342 15.83 13.47 31.35
CA LEU A 342 16.26 12.37 30.48
C LEU A 342 16.61 12.87 29.06
N LEU A 343 15.80 13.77 28.50
CA LEU A 343 15.89 14.15 27.08
C LEU A 343 16.72 15.41 26.85
N ALA A 344 16.83 16.29 27.85
CA ALA A 344 17.65 17.49 27.84
C ALA A 344 18.38 17.75 29.19
N PRO A 345 19.15 16.77 29.70
CA PRO A 345 19.91 16.92 30.95
C PRO A 345 20.92 18.06 30.88
N ARG A 346 21.14 18.71 32.03
CA ARG A 346 22.24 19.66 32.28
C ARG A 346 23.46 18.96 32.88
N SER A 347 23.32 17.74 33.37
CA SER A 347 24.41 16.93 33.91
C SER A 347 24.19 15.43 33.68
N VAL A 348 25.27 14.72 33.36
CA VAL A 348 25.26 13.28 33.06
C VAL A 348 26.34 12.57 33.85
N ALA A 349 25.95 11.55 34.63
CA ALA A 349 26.87 10.60 35.24
C ALA A 349 27.01 9.36 34.34
N VAL A 350 28.24 8.88 34.10
CA VAL A 350 28.49 7.69 33.27
C VAL A 350 29.03 6.57 34.14
N ILE A 351 28.15 5.65 34.54
CA ILE A 351 28.45 4.54 35.46
C ILE A 351 29.02 3.36 34.66
N GLY A 352 30.19 2.88 35.09
CA GLY A 352 30.93 1.83 34.39
C GLY A 352 31.94 2.35 33.36
N ALA A 353 32.23 3.65 33.37
CA ALA A 353 33.18 4.30 32.49
C ALA A 353 34.63 3.83 32.78
N SER A 354 35.42 3.58 31.73
CA SER A 354 36.84 3.23 31.84
C SER A 354 37.57 3.53 30.53
N ASP A 355 38.85 3.86 30.60
CA ASP A 355 39.75 4.02 29.42
C ASP A 355 40.17 2.68 28.78
N ARG A 356 39.59 1.56 29.21
CA ARG A 356 39.92 0.26 28.63
C ARG A 356 39.34 0.22 27.22
N ALA A 357 40.17 -0.16 26.24
CA ALA A 357 39.72 -0.35 24.87
C ALA A 357 38.47 -1.26 24.82
N GLY A 358 37.42 -0.79 24.12
CA GLY A 358 36.14 -1.49 24.02
C GLY A 358 35.15 -1.26 25.18
N ASN A 359 35.50 -0.48 26.21
CA ASN A 359 34.55 -0.11 27.26
C ASN A 359 33.52 0.91 26.73
N LEU A 360 32.24 0.53 26.79
CA LEU A 360 31.15 1.36 26.26
C LEU A 360 30.96 2.66 27.04
N GLY A 361 31.16 2.65 28.36
CA GLY A 361 31.05 3.86 29.19
C GLY A 361 32.13 4.89 28.87
N GLY A 362 33.38 4.47 28.65
CA GLY A 362 34.46 5.35 28.20
C GLY A 362 34.16 5.95 26.82
N LEU A 363 33.64 5.13 25.90
CA LEU A 363 33.21 5.60 24.57
C LEU A 363 32.10 6.66 24.66
N ALA A 364 31.16 6.51 25.60
CA ALA A 364 30.11 7.50 25.87
C ALA A 364 30.69 8.85 26.25
N VAL A 365 31.67 8.86 27.17
CA VAL A 365 32.35 10.08 27.62
C VAL A 365 33.07 10.75 26.46
N ASP A 366 33.73 9.96 25.60
CA ASP A 366 34.38 10.48 24.39
C ASP A 366 33.38 11.09 23.41
N PHE A 367 32.22 10.47 23.20
CA PHE A 367 31.18 11.03 22.32
C PHE A 367 30.56 12.31 22.88
N LEU A 368 30.23 12.35 24.17
CA LEU A 368 29.72 13.57 24.83
C LEU A 368 30.70 14.74 24.65
N LYS A 369 32.01 14.48 24.73
CA LYS A 369 33.04 15.48 24.45
C LYS A 369 33.14 15.83 22.97
N LYS A 370 33.18 14.82 22.09
CA LYS A 370 33.34 14.98 20.63
C LYS A 370 32.23 15.86 20.05
N PHE A 371 30.99 15.63 20.45
CA PHE A 371 29.82 16.35 19.95
C PHE A 371 29.45 17.60 20.75
N GLY A 372 30.27 17.95 21.76
CA GLY A 372 30.14 19.20 22.50
C GLY A 372 28.90 19.26 23.38
N PHE A 373 28.63 18.20 24.15
CA PHE A 373 27.56 18.22 25.16
C PHE A 373 27.71 19.44 26.06
N ARG A 374 26.62 20.21 26.19
CA ARG A 374 26.64 21.50 26.89
C ARG A 374 26.60 21.38 28.41
N GLY A 375 26.21 20.21 28.93
CA GLY A 375 26.11 19.94 30.36
C GLY A 375 27.40 19.36 30.98
N ALA A 376 27.36 19.13 32.29
CA ALA A 376 28.44 18.48 33.01
C ALA A 376 28.50 16.97 32.72
N VAL A 377 29.71 16.41 32.63
CA VAL A 377 29.94 14.97 32.43
C VAL A 377 30.80 14.43 33.55
N TRP A 378 30.30 13.43 34.27
CA TRP A 378 30.99 12.81 35.39
C TRP A 378 31.14 11.29 35.20
N PRO A 379 32.32 10.81 34.80
CA PRO A 379 32.63 9.39 34.80
C PRO A 379 32.60 8.80 36.22
N VAL A 380 31.96 7.63 36.40
CA VAL A 380 31.87 6.94 37.69
C VAL A 380 32.47 5.54 37.61
N ASN A 381 33.54 5.32 38.39
CA ASN A 381 34.28 4.06 38.51
C ASN A 381 35.13 4.03 39.79
N ALA A 382 34.93 3.03 40.65
CA ALA A 382 35.67 2.88 41.92
C ALA A 382 37.20 2.72 41.78
N GLY A 383 37.67 2.19 40.65
CA GLY A 383 39.08 1.85 40.44
C GLY A 383 39.88 2.87 39.63
N ARG A 384 39.31 4.03 39.28
CA ARG A 384 39.94 5.02 38.38
C ARG A 384 39.85 6.43 38.96
N ALA A 385 40.95 7.17 38.89
CA ALA A 385 40.96 8.59 39.24
C ALA A 385 40.53 9.50 38.07
N THR A 386 40.74 9.04 36.83
CA THR A 386 40.37 9.76 35.60
C THR A 386 39.87 8.81 34.52
N VAL A 387 39.00 9.32 33.64
CA VAL A 387 38.54 8.65 32.41
C VAL A 387 38.39 9.70 31.32
N ALA A 388 38.93 9.44 30.12
CA ALA A 388 38.97 10.37 28.98
C ALA A 388 39.49 11.77 29.37
N GLY A 389 40.41 11.85 30.33
CA GLY A 389 40.97 13.10 30.85
C GLY A 389 40.03 13.92 31.74
N LEU A 390 38.86 13.40 32.12
CA LEU A 390 37.97 13.99 33.13
C LEU A 390 38.20 13.33 34.51
N PRO A 391 38.00 14.06 35.62
CA PRO A 391 37.96 13.45 36.95
C PRO A 391 36.92 12.34 37.02
N CYS A 392 37.29 11.19 37.56
CA CYS A 392 36.40 10.05 37.74
C CYS A 392 36.10 9.87 39.24
N PHE A 393 34.83 9.65 39.55
CA PHE A 393 34.33 9.52 40.91
C PHE A 393 34.08 8.05 41.24
N PRO A 394 34.35 7.58 42.46
CA PRO A 394 34.21 6.17 42.77
C PRO A 394 32.75 5.76 43.04
N SER A 395 31.87 6.70 43.37
CA SER A 395 30.44 6.46 43.62
C SER A 395 29.57 7.66 43.22
N LEU A 396 28.24 7.46 43.13
CA LEU A 396 27.28 8.55 42.89
C LEU A 396 27.23 9.57 44.04
N ALA A 397 27.49 9.13 45.28
CA ALA A 397 27.45 9.97 46.47
C ALA A 397 28.61 11.00 46.52
N GLU A 398 29.67 10.74 45.78
CA GLU A 398 30.86 11.61 45.71
C GLU A 398 30.81 12.57 44.52
N LEU A 399 29.73 12.54 43.73
CA LEU A 399 29.53 13.49 42.66
C LEU A 399 29.36 14.92 43.21
N PRO A 400 29.77 15.95 42.45
CA PRO A 400 29.63 17.35 42.89
C PRO A 400 28.17 17.78 43.12
N ALA A 401 27.23 17.12 42.44
CA ALA A 401 25.79 17.31 42.57
C ALA A 401 25.06 16.04 42.08
N VAL A 402 23.78 15.92 42.41
CA VAL A 402 22.92 14.87 41.84
C VAL A 402 22.82 15.09 40.32
N PRO A 403 23.17 14.09 39.48
CA PRO A 403 23.08 14.21 38.04
C PRO A 403 21.62 14.18 37.57
N ASP A 404 21.30 14.91 36.50
CA ASP A 404 19.97 14.85 35.87
C ASP A 404 19.75 13.48 35.18
N MET A 405 20.81 12.88 34.65
CA MET A 405 20.78 11.58 33.97
C MET A 405 21.96 10.69 34.37
N ALA A 406 21.68 9.41 34.63
CA ALA A 406 22.70 8.36 34.70
C ALA A 406 22.73 7.49 33.44
N ILE A 407 23.88 7.38 32.79
CA ILE A 407 24.17 6.36 31.78
C ILE A 407 24.70 5.12 32.49
N ILE A 408 23.98 4.01 32.41
CA ILE A 408 24.31 2.75 33.08
C ILE A 408 24.93 1.80 32.05
N ALA A 409 26.26 1.75 32.03
CA ALA A 409 27.08 0.93 31.13
C ALA A 409 27.80 -0.21 31.89
N VAL A 410 27.02 -0.99 32.66
CA VAL A 410 27.49 -2.15 33.45
C VAL A 410 26.84 -3.44 32.95
N PRO A 411 27.36 -4.64 33.29
CA PRO A 411 26.71 -5.92 32.98
C PRO A 411 25.31 -6.03 33.57
N ALA A 412 24.44 -6.83 32.94
CA ALA A 412 23.03 -6.98 33.27
C ALA A 412 22.79 -7.36 34.75
N GLU A 413 23.66 -8.20 35.30
CA GLU A 413 23.60 -8.70 36.67
C GLU A 413 23.79 -7.57 37.70
N SER A 414 24.48 -6.50 37.32
CA SER A 414 24.75 -5.35 38.19
C SER A 414 23.73 -4.22 38.05
N VAL A 415 22.86 -4.26 37.04
CA VAL A 415 21.93 -3.15 36.73
C VAL A 415 20.99 -2.86 37.89
N LEU A 416 20.36 -3.88 38.50
CA LEU A 416 19.39 -3.67 39.59
C LEU A 416 20.02 -2.94 40.79
N ALA A 417 21.23 -3.35 41.19
CA ALA A 417 21.96 -2.71 42.29
C ALA A 417 22.33 -1.25 41.95
N VAL A 418 22.76 -0.99 40.72
CA VAL A 418 23.07 0.39 40.28
C VAL A 418 21.81 1.25 40.24
N VAL A 419 20.69 0.71 39.77
CA VAL A 419 19.39 1.42 39.76
C VAL A 419 18.93 1.74 41.17
N GLN A 420 19.09 0.82 42.13
CA GLN A 420 18.82 1.09 43.55
C GLN A 420 19.70 2.24 44.09
N HIS A 421 20.98 2.29 43.72
CA HIS A 421 21.85 3.42 44.08
C HIS A 421 21.41 4.73 43.43
N CYS A 422 20.94 4.71 42.17
CA CYS A 422 20.37 5.89 41.52
C CYS A 422 19.13 6.39 42.26
N ILE A 423 18.22 5.49 42.66
CA ILE A 423 17.01 5.83 43.43
C ILE A 423 17.39 6.41 44.79
N ALA A 424 18.31 5.78 45.52
CA ALA A 424 18.78 6.26 46.83
C ALA A 424 19.48 7.62 46.72
N GLY A 425 20.20 7.88 45.62
CA GLY A 425 20.81 9.16 45.31
C GLY A 425 19.87 10.20 44.71
N ALA A 426 18.56 9.92 44.63
CA ALA A 426 17.54 10.79 44.04
C ALA A 426 17.82 11.22 42.60
N VAL A 427 18.51 10.38 41.82
CA VAL A 427 18.73 10.62 40.39
C VAL A 427 17.38 10.57 39.67
N PRO A 428 16.97 11.59 38.91
CA PRO A 428 15.63 11.66 38.33
C PRO A 428 15.48 10.77 37.09
N SER A 429 16.57 10.51 36.35
CA SER A 429 16.50 9.69 35.14
C SER A 429 17.71 8.81 34.87
N ALA A 430 17.50 7.71 34.16
CA ALA A 430 18.57 6.80 33.74
C ALA A 430 18.34 6.18 32.36
N VAL A 431 19.44 5.82 31.70
CA VAL A 431 19.44 5.00 30.48
C VAL A 431 20.26 3.74 30.71
N VAL A 432 19.66 2.57 30.46
CA VAL A 432 20.30 1.27 30.65
C VAL A 432 20.56 0.62 29.29
N TRP A 433 21.84 0.35 29.01
CA TRP A 433 22.25 -0.24 27.74
C TRP A 433 22.29 -1.76 27.73
N ALA A 434 22.53 -2.38 28.88
CA ALA A 434 22.76 -3.82 28.96
C ALA A 434 21.59 -4.63 28.39
N GLY A 435 21.90 -5.60 27.52
CA GLY A 435 21.02 -6.74 27.23
C GLY A 435 21.18 -7.84 28.28
N GLY A 436 20.47 -8.95 28.15
CA GLY A 436 20.31 -10.01 29.16
C GLY A 436 19.04 -9.87 30.00
N PHE A 437 17.96 -9.33 29.42
CA PHE A 437 16.67 -9.13 30.07
C PHE A 437 15.57 -9.96 29.36
N ALA A 438 14.37 -9.43 29.12
CA ALA A 438 13.24 -10.23 28.59
C ALA A 438 13.46 -10.77 27.17
N GLU A 439 14.45 -10.27 26.43
CA GLU A 439 14.89 -10.80 25.13
C GLU A 439 15.76 -12.07 25.26
N GLY A 440 16.24 -12.37 26.48
CA GLY A 440 17.03 -13.54 26.79
C GLY A 440 16.16 -14.72 27.22
N ASP A 441 16.50 -15.29 28.37
CA ASP A 441 15.80 -16.44 28.96
C ASP A 441 14.81 -16.02 30.06
N GLU A 442 14.24 -17.00 30.76
CA GLU A 442 13.31 -16.76 31.88
C GLU A 442 13.97 -15.96 33.02
N SER A 443 15.27 -16.16 33.28
CA SER A 443 15.99 -15.39 34.29
C SER A 443 16.08 -13.90 33.91
N GLY A 444 16.27 -13.63 32.61
CA GLY A 444 16.23 -12.29 32.05
C GLY A 444 14.84 -11.64 32.16
N ARG A 445 13.76 -12.41 31.94
CA ARG A 445 12.39 -11.93 32.15
C ARG A 445 12.12 -11.55 33.61
N VAL A 446 12.52 -12.39 34.56
CA VAL A 446 12.40 -12.09 36.00
C VAL A 446 13.19 -10.83 36.36
N ARG A 447 14.42 -10.71 35.87
CA ARG A 447 15.26 -9.52 36.08
C ARG A 447 14.63 -8.25 35.51
N GLN A 448 13.99 -8.34 34.34
CA GLN A 448 13.27 -7.20 33.75
C GLN A 448 12.06 -6.81 34.58
N GLN A 449 11.30 -7.79 35.08
CA GLN A 449 10.17 -7.53 35.94
C GLN A 449 10.60 -6.81 37.23
N GLN A 450 11.68 -7.27 37.88
CA GLN A 450 12.26 -6.60 39.04
C GLN A 450 12.69 -5.16 38.75
N LEU A 451 13.31 -4.93 37.58
CA LEU A 451 13.69 -3.58 37.15
C LEU A 451 12.45 -2.69 36.97
N ALA A 452 11.40 -3.21 36.34
CA ALA A 452 10.15 -2.49 36.14
C ALA A 452 9.45 -2.17 37.48
N ASP A 453 9.46 -3.10 38.43
CA ASP A 453 8.87 -2.93 39.77
C ASP A 453 9.63 -1.86 40.57
N LEU A 454 10.96 -1.85 40.53
CA LEU A 454 11.79 -0.80 41.15
C LEU A 454 11.43 0.57 40.59
N CYS A 455 11.38 0.71 39.26
CA CYS A 455 11.01 1.97 38.62
C CYS A 455 9.60 2.42 39.02
N ARG A 456 8.60 1.52 38.99
CA ARG A 456 7.20 1.82 39.37
C ARG A 456 7.08 2.27 40.84
N SER A 457 7.93 1.78 41.73
CA SER A 457 7.95 2.15 43.15
C SER A 457 8.73 3.43 43.46
N SER A 458 9.26 4.12 42.45
CA SER A 458 10.13 5.29 42.59
C SER A 458 9.76 6.41 41.62
N SER A 459 10.43 7.57 41.75
CA SER A 459 10.31 8.67 40.78
C SER A 459 11.28 8.54 39.59
N LEU A 460 12.12 7.51 39.54
CA LEU A 460 13.15 7.35 38.51
C LEU A 460 12.52 7.05 37.14
N LYS A 461 12.79 7.93 36.16
CA LYS A 461 12.39 7.74 34.76
C LYS A 461 13.48 6.97 34.00
N LEU A 462 13.18 5.76 33.52
CA LEU A 462 14.19 4.86 32.94
C LEU A 462 13.91 4.51 31.47
N CYS A 463 14.92 4.71 30.62
CA CYS A 463 14.95 4.25 29.23
C CYS A 463 15.73 2.94 29.09
N GLY A 464 15.18 1.96 28.38
CA GLY A 464 15.74 0.61 28.23
C GLY A 464 15.05 -0.43 29.13
N PRO A 465 15.75 -1.53 29.49
CA PRO A 465 17.12 -1.90 29.15
C PRO A 465 17.25 -2.33 27.68
N ASN A 466 18.40 -2.91 27.31
CA ASN A 466 18.68 -3.39 25.96
C ASN A 466 18.42 -2.33 24.88
N CYS A 467 18.99 -1.13 25.08
CA CYS A 467 18.84 -0.03 24.15
C CYS A 467 20.19 0.55 23.75
N ILE A 468 20.22 1.24 22.61
CA ILE A 468 21.43 1.95 22.17
C ILE A 468 21.51 3.39 22.72
N GLY A 469 20.47 3.80 23.45
CA GLY A 469 20.37 5.05 24.18
C GLY A 469 19.74 6.22 23.41
N ILE A 470 20.15 7.44 23.78
CA ILE A 470 19.49 8.69 23.40
C ILE A 470 20.51 9.66 22.81
N ILE A 471 20.16 10.27 21.68
CA ILE A 471 20.91 11.35 21.06
C ILE A 471 20.00 12.58 20.97
N ASN A 472 20.45 13.71 21.52
CA ASN A 472 19.82 15.01 21.34
C ASN A 472 20.85 15.96 20.72
N THR A 473 20.68 16.24 19.43
CA THR A 473 21.64 16.99 18.61
C THR A 473 21.70 18.47 18.96
N ALA A 474 20.63 19.05 19.54
CA ALA A 474 20.58 20.48 19.86
C ALA A 474 21.53 20.85 21.01
N ILE A 475 21.75 19.92 21.95
CA ILE A 475 22.61 20.13 23.12
C ILE A 475 23.88 19.27 23.09
N GLY A 476 24.11 18.51 22.02
CA GLY A 476 25.26 17.61 21.89
C GLY A 476 25.21 16.38 22.82
N LEU A 477 24.04 16.01 23.35
CA LEU A 477 23.88 14.82 24.18
C LEU A 477 24.00 13.58 23.28
N THR A 478 25.02 12.78 23.55
CA THR A 478 25.24 11.49 22.89
C THR A 478 25.33 10.41 23.96
N ALA A 479 24.18 10.13 24.60
CA ALA A 479 24.05 9.00 25.52
C ALA A 479 23.88 7.70 24.70
N SER A 480 24.87 7.37 23.88
CA SER A 480 24.90 6.19 23.02
C SER A 480 26.31 5.61 22.91
N PHE A 481 26.40 4.33 22.54
CA PHE A 481 27.65 3.63 22.26
C PHE A 481 27.76 3.15 20.80
N SER A 482 26.89 3.64 19.90
CA SER A 482 26.89 3.22 18.50
C SER A 482 28.20 3.55 17.80
N SER A 483 28.79 2.57 17.11
CA SER A 483 30.00 2.77 16.30
C SER A 483 29.78 3.76 15.16
N LEU A 484 28.55 3.94 14.67
CA LEU A 484 28.24 4.93 13.63
C LEU A 484 28.54 6.37 14.07
N MET A 485 28.55 6.64 15.38
CA MET A 485 28.94 7.95 15.91
C MET A 485 30.44 8.23 15.73
N THR A 486 31.26 7.21 15.48
CA THR A 486 32.68 7.40 15.14
C THR A 486 32.86 8.01 13.75
N GLU A 487 31.94 7.71 12.83
CA GLU A 487 31.98 8.15 11.42
C GLU A 487 31.40 9.56 11.20
N ILE A 488 30.75 10.14 12.22
CA ILE A 488 30.14 11.47 12.15
C ILE A 488 31.07 12.47 12.85
N ASP A 489 31.54 13.49 12.15
CA ASP A 489 32.42 14.50 12.73
C ASP A 489 31.69 15.50 13.62
N ARG A 490 30.50 15.94 13.18
CA ARG A 490 29.65 16.92 13.85
C ARG A 490 28.18 16.62 13.56
N PHE A 491 27.31 16.97 14.50
CA PHE A 491 25.87 16.85 14.26
C PHE A 491 25.34 18.03 13.46
N THR A 492 24.56 17.70 12.44
CA THR A 492 23.52 18.57 11.87
C THR A 492 22.26 18.39 12.73
N PRO A 493 21.77 19.44 13.41
CA PRO A 493 20.47 19.39 14.08
C PRO A 493 19.33 19.39 13.07
N GLY A 494 18.17 18.89 13.46
CA GLY A 494 16.96 19.04 12.65
C GLY A 494 15.70 19.07 13.49
N ARG A 495 14.55 18.77 12.86
CA ARG A 495 13.21 18.94 13.43
C ARG A 495 12.39 17.64 13.51
N VAL A 496 13.02 16.51 13.18
CA VAL A 496 12.42 15.17 13.30
C VAL A 496 12.92 14.54 14.59
N SER A 497 12.02 14.06 15.43
CA SER A 497 12.38 13.25 16.60
C SER A 497 11.94 11.82 16.38
N MET A 498 12.81 10.87 16.69
CA MET A 498 12.55 9.45 16.46
C MET A 498 12.54 8.68 17.78
N VAL A 499 11.57 7.78 17.92
CA VAL A 499 11.52 6.75 18.97
C VAL A 499 11.46 5.37 18.31
N SER A 500 12.27 4.43 18.80
CA SER A 500 12.42 3.12 18.19
C SER A 500 12.73 2.03 19.21
N GLN A 501 12.01 0.92 19.14
CA GLN A 501 12.35 -0.29 19.90
C GLN A 501 13.69 -0.90 19.41
N SER A 502 13.93 -0.88 18.10
CA SER A 502 15.21 -1.34 17.53
C SER A 502 16.27 -0.24 17.60
N GLY A 503 17.35 -0.48 18.36
CA GLY A 503 18.51 0.41 18.41
C GLY A 503 19.19 0.55 17.04
N GLY A 504 19.30 -0.56 16.29
CA GLY A 504 19.90 -0.58 14.96
C GLY A 504 19.17 0.33 13.97
N ILE A 505 17.84 0.25 13.91
CA ILE A 505 17.03 1.12 13.04
C ILE A 505 17.18 2.60 13.44
N ALA A 506 17.20 2.90 14.74
CA ALA A 506 17.35 4.26 15.24
C ALA A 506 18.66 4.92 14.79
N VAL A 507 19.80 4.23 14.98
CA VAL A 507 21.11 4.81 14.67
C VAL A 507 21.43 4.80 13.18
N ASN A 508 20.91 3.84 12.41
CA ASN A 508 21.04 3.86 10.95
C ASN A 508 20.23 5.01 10.33
N ALA A 509 19.00 5.24 10.81
CA ALA A 509 18.22 6.40 10.37
C ALA A 509 18.91 7.72 10.72
N HIS A 510 19.45 7.83 11.95
CA HIS A 510 20.23 8.99 12.37
C HIS A 510 21.46 9.23 11.48
N ALA A 511 22.31 8.22 11.31
CA ALA A 511 23.52 8.33 10.50
C ALA A 511 23.19 8.66 9.03
N ARG A 512 22.13 8.05 8.49
CA ARG A 512 21.68 8.34 7.13
C ARG A 512 21.18 9.77 6.96
N ALA A 513 20.45 10.32 7.94
CA ALA A 513 20.06 11.73 7.94
C ALA A 513 21.31 12.63 7.87
N GLN A 514 22.30 12.38 8.73
CA GLN A 514 23.56 13.14 8.78
C GLN A 514 24.32 13.09 7.44
N GLN A 515 24.38 11.92 6.78
CA GLN A 515 25.00 11.77 5.45
C GLN A 515 24.29 12.58 4.36
N LEU A 516 22.98 12.77 4.49
CA LEU A 516 22.20 13.62 3.59
C LEU A 516 22.39 15.12 3.87
N GLY A 517 23.16 15.50 4.89
CA GLY A 517 23.29 16.88 5.36
C GLY A 517 22.06 17.37 6.12
N LEU A 518 21.20 16.46 6.58
CA LEU A 518 20.01 16.72 7.37
C LEU A 518 20.17 16.13 8.77
N GLY A 519 19.26 16.47 9.68
CA GLY A 519 19.40 16.11 11.09
C GLY A 519 18.12 15.63 11.74
N PHE A 520 18.27 14.82 12.79
CA PHE A 520 17.23 14.60 13.78
C PHE A 520 17.40 15.55 14.95
N ARG A 521 16.29 15.95 15.58
CA ARG A 521 16.23 16.68 16.84
C ARG A 521 16.57 15.76 18.01
N LEU A 522 15.87 14.62 18.09
CA LEU A 522 16.17 13.52 19.01
C LEU A 522 16.18 12.17 18.29
N THR A 523 16.98 11.25 18.78
CA THR A 523 16.95 9.82 18.43
C THR A 523 16.91 9.03 19.72
N ILE A 524 15.82 8.31 19.97
CA ILE A 524 15.57 7.57 21.19
C ILE A 524 15.43 6.10 20.83
N SER A 525 16.31 5.27 21.37
CA SER A 525 16.12 3.82 21.40
C SER A 525 15.56 3.43 22.75
N CYS A 526 14.32 2.95 22.79
CA CYS A 526 13.65 2.56 24.03
C CYS A 526 13.90 1.08 24.43
N GLY A 527 14.41 0.26 23.49
CA GLY A 527 14.77 -1.12 23.76
C GLY A 527 13.58 -1.96 24.22
N ASN A 528 13.74 -2.65 25.35
CA ASN A 528 12.73 -3.57 25.88
C ASN A 528 11.52 -2.88 26.54
N GLU A 529 11.62 -1.57 26.83
CA GLU A 529 10.58 -0.77 27.50
C GLU A 529 10.20 -1.32 28.89
N ALA A 530 11.17 -1.51 29.78
CA ALA A 530 10.88 -2.01 31.13
C ALA A 530 10.14 -0.98 32.01
N ALA A 531 10.31 0.31 31.73
CA ALA A 531 9.67 1.38 32.48
C ALA A 531 8.98 2.39 31.55
N LEU A 532 9.74 3.12 30.73
CA LEU A 532 9.18 4.03 29.72
C LEU A 532 9.03 3.32 28.38
N GLY A 533 7.87 3.53 27.74
CA GLY A 533 7.57 3.01 26.40
C GLY A 533 7.47 4.10 25.34
N ILE A 534 7.27 3.68 24.08
CA ILE A 534 6.97 4.59 22.96
C ILE A 534 5.94 5.68 23.31
N PRO A 535 4.79 5.38 23.95
CA PRO A 535 3.80 6.40 24.28
C PRO A 535 4.33 7.53 25.17
N ASP A 536 5.18 7.22 26.15
CA ASP A 536 5.76 8.21 27.06
C ASP A 536 6.68 9.18 26.31
N PHE A 537 7.55 8.63 25.46
CA PHE A 537 8.41 9.44 24.61
C PHE A 537 7.62 10.27 23.61
N MET A 538 6.57 9.71 23.00
CA MET A 538 5.69 10.49 22.12
C MET A 538 5.06 11.67 22.83
N ARG A 539 4.48 11.47 24.03
CA ARG A 539 3.90 12.55 24.84
C ARG A 539 4.91 13.66 25.12
N ALA A 540 6.12 13.30 25.56
CA ALA A 540 7.19 14.27 25.79
C ALA A 540 7.62 15.01 24.52
N LEU A 541 7.76 14.32 23.39
CA LEU A 541 8.11 14.92 22.09
C LEU A 541 7.02 15.87 21.55
N LEU A 542 5.77 15.68 21.94
CA LEU A 542 4.66 16.57 21.57
C LEU A 542 4.73 17.91 22.30
N GLU A 543 5.38 17.98 23.45
CA GLU A 543 5.62 19.20 24.22
C GLU A 543 6.82 20.02 23.71
N ASP A 544 7.76 19.41 22.97
CA ASP A 544 8.91 20.10 22.41
C ASP A 544 8.58 20.84 21.12
N ASP A 545 8.69 22.16 21.14
CA ASP A 545 8.52 23.01 19.95
C ASP A 545 9.60 22.79 18.89
N GLY A 546 10.78 22.26 19.28
CA GLY A 546 11.81 21.84 18.34
C GLY A 546 11.45 20.59 17.53
N THR A 547 10.50 19.79 18.02
CA THR A 547 10.01 18.58 17.35
C THR A 547 8.80 18.91 16.51
N ARG A 548 8.97 18.81 15.20
CA ARG A 548 7.91 19.02 14.22
C ARG A 548 7.26 17.74 13.73
N VAL A 549 8.08 16.69 13.55
CA VAL A 549 7.64 15.38 13.05
C VAL A 549 8.16 14.32 13.99
N ILE A 550 7.31 13.36 14.34
CA ILE A 550 7.69 12.21 15.16
C ILE A 550 7.78 10.98 14.26
N ALA A 551 8.92 10.30 14.25
CA ALA A 551 9.09 9.00 13.60
C ALA A 551 9.07 7.89 14.66
N VAL A 552 8.31 6.83 14.42
CA VAL A 552 8.12 5.72 15.35
C VAL A 552 8.45 4.42 14.64
N TYR A 553 9.32 3.62 15.24
CA TYR A 553 9.46 2.20 14.90
C TYR A 553 9.01 1.34 16.07
N ALA A 554 8.00 0.50 15.83
CA ALA A 554 7.42 -0.38 16.83
C ALA A 554 7.31 -1.81 16.27
N GLU A 555 7.69 -2.81 17.05
CA GLU A 555 7.52 -4.24 16.77
C GLU A 555 6.26 -4.77 17.46
N ALA A 556 6.03 -4.37 18.70
CA ALA A 556 4.82 -4.63 19.48
C ALA A 556 4.49 -3.43 20.36
N MET A 557 3.23 -3.26 20.76
CA MET A 557 2.82 -2.14 21.61
C MET A 557 2.53 -2.63 23.04
N SER A 558 3.35 -2.20 24.00
CA SER A 558 3.23 -2.55 25.42
C SER A 558 2.07 -1.80 26.11
N ASP A 559 1.83 -0.56 25.70
CA ASP A 559 0.72 0.29 26.14
C ASP A 559 -0.06 0.81 24.91
N PRO A 560 -0.96 -0.01 24.33
CA PRO A 560 -1.77 0.39 23.17
C PRO A 560 -2.67 1.60 23.43
N GLN A 561 -3.20 1.73 24.64
CA GLN A 561 -4.09 2.81 25.02
C GLN A 561 -3.34 4.14 25.09
N GLY A 562 -2.19 4.18 25.76
CA GLY A 562 -1.33 5.38 25.78
C GLY A 562 -0.81 5.74 24.39
N PHE A 563 -0.58 4.76 23.50
CA PHE A 563 -0.22 5.02 22.11
C PHE A 563 -1.36 5.73 21.35
N VAL A 564 -2.59 5.26 21.50
CA VAL A 564 -3.79 5.89 20.93
C VAL A 564 -3.96 7.32 21.46
N GLU A 565 -3.76 7.55 22.75
CA GLU A 565 -3.83 8.87 23.37
C GLU A 565 -2.74 9.81 22.82
N ALA A 566 -1.51 9.33 22.68
CA ALA A 566 -0.41 10.08 22.10
C ALA A 566 -0.69 10.44 20.61
N LEU A 567 -1.28 9.53 19.84
CA LEU A 567 -1.70 9.78 18.47
C LEU A 567 -2.83 10.82 18.39
N ALA A 568 -3.82 10.74 19.29
CA ALA A 568 -4.91 11.70 19.38
C ALA A 568 -4.38 13.11 19.68
N GLU A 569 -3.45 13.22 20.62
CA GLU A 569 -2.79 14.48 20.97
C GLU A 569 -1.92 15.02 19.83
N ALA A 570 -1.18 14.15 19.14
CA ALA A 570 -0.40 14.52 17.96
C ALA A 570 -1.28 15.10 16.85
N ARG A 571 -2.42 14.46 16.58
CA ARG A 571 -3.43 14.96 15.65
C ARG A 571 -3.97 16.33 16.07
N ARG A 572 -4.30 16.51 17.36
CA ARG A 572 -4.80 17.79 17.90
C ARG A 572 -3.78 18.93 17.73
N ARG A 573 -2.50 18.65 18.00
CA ARG A 573 -1.39 19.60 17.82
C ARG A 573 -0.94 19.77 16.37
N ARG A 574 -1.49 18.97 15.43
CA ARG A 574 -1.05 18.90 14.02
C ARG A 574 0.45 18.60 13.87
N LYS A 575 1.01 17.76 14.74
CA LYS A 575 2.37 17.22 14.62
C LYS A 575 2.30 15.86 13.91
N PRO A 576 2.80 15.71 12.66
CA PRO A 576 2.72 14.44 11.95
C PRO A 576 3.50 13.34 12.66
N VAL A 577 2.92 12.14 12.68
CA VAL A 577 3.56 10.93 13.19
C VAL A 577 3.75 9.96 12.02
N VAL A 578 4.99 9.53 11.77
CA VAL A 578 5.34 8.52 10.75
C VAL A 578 5.66 7.22 11.45
N VAL A 579 4.95 6.14 11.14
CA VAL A 579 5.03 4.87 11.87
C VAL A 579 5.46 3.73 10.94
N LEU A 580 6.57 3.10 11.28
CA LEU A 580 7.00 1.82 10.72
C LEU A 580 6.67 0.71 11.73
N LYS A 581 5.65 -0.10 11.43
CA LYS A 581 5.25 -1.25 12.24
C LYS A 581 5.92 -2.52 11.72
N GLY A 582 6.80 -3.11 12.52
CA GLY A 582 7.35 -4.45 12.31
C GLY A 582 6.31 -5.54 12.62
N GLY A 583 6.51 -6.77 12.13
CA GLY A 583 5.62 -7.90 12.44
C GLY A 583 4.25 -7.87 11.74
N ALA A 584 4.13 -7.17 10.60
CA ALA A 584 2.91 -6.97 9.82
C ALA A 584 2.30 -8.25 9.20
N THR A 585 3.04 -9.35 9.17
CA THR A 585 2.58 -10.63 8.61
C THR A 585 2.74 -11.71 9.65
N GLU A 586 1.96 -12.79 9.57
CA GLU A 586 2.10 -13.92 10.52
C GLU A 586 3.55 -14.45 10.57
N ALA A 587 4.23 -14.53 9.42
CA ALA A 587 5.63 -14.93 9.33
C ALA A 587 6.59 -13.96 10.03
N SER A 588 6.40 -12.64 9.86
CA SER A 588 7.23 -11.64 10.54
C SER A 588 6.85 -11.44 12.00
N GLY A 589 5.58 -11.69 12.36
CA GLY A 589 5.09 -11.72 13.74
C GLY A 589 5.71 -12.86 14.53
N ARG A 590 5.86 -14.05 13.94
CA ARG A 590 6.65 -15.15 14.56
C ARG A 590 8.12 -14.79 14.74
N ALA A 591 8.73 -14.10 13.77
CA ALA A 591 10.12 -13.63 13.90
C ALA A 591 10.28 -12.55 14.97
N ALA A 592 9.32 -11.61 15.06
CA ALA A 592 9.27 -10.59 16.10
C ALA A 592 9.04 -11.21 17.49
N LEU A 593 8.18 -12.24 17.59
CA LEU A 593 7.97 -13.01 18.82
C LEU A 593 9.25 -13.70 19.27
N ALA A 594 10.01 -14.31 18.37
CA ALA A 594 11.30 -14.92 18.69
C ALA A 594 12.38 -13.90 19.11
N HIS A 595 12.25 -12.64 18.67
CA HIS A 595 13.20 -11.56 18.95
C HIS A 595 12.85 -10.73 20.20
N THR A 596 11.56 -10.59 20.53
CA THR A 596 11.06 -9.70 21.60
C THR A 596 10.20 -10.38 22.67
N GLY A 597 9.83 -11.65 22.45
CA GLY A 597 8.97 -12.41 23.36
C GLY A 597 7.51 -11.93 23.42
N ARG A 598 7.03 -11.12 22.47
CA ARG A 598 5.64 -10.63 22.39
C ARG A 598 4.96 -10.96 21.06
N LEU A 599 3.66 -11.27 21.11
CA LEU A 599 2.84 -11.51 19.91
C LEU A 599 2.55 -10.18 19.20
N ALA A 600 2.57 -10.17 17.87
CA ALA A 600 2.22 -8.98 17.09
C ALA A 600 0.70 -8.93 16.84
N GLY A 601 0.05 -7.78 17.10
CA GLY A 601 -1.36 -7.55 16.77
C GLY A 601 -1.66 -7.52 15.26
N SER A 602 -2.95 -7.52 14.91
CA SER A 602 -3.43 -7.60 13.52
C SER A 602 -3.01 -6.39 12.68
N ASP A 603 -2.39 -6.64 11.53
CA ASP A 603 -1.90 -5.61 10.62
C ASP A 603 -3.00 -4.65 10.13
N ARG A 604 -4.17 -5.22 9.87
CA ARG A 604 -5.37 -4.48 9.43
C ARG A 604 -5.87 -3.56 10.54
N THR A 605 -5.78 -3.99 11.80
CA THR A 605 -6.12 -3.14 12.95
C THR A 605 -5.13 -1.98 13.05
N TYR A 606 -3.82 -2.22 12.99
CA TYR A 606 -2.82 -1.15 13.03
C TYR A 606 -3.00 -0.11 11.90
N ASP A 607 -3.26 -0.54 10.65
CA ASP A 607 -3.56 0.39 9.55
C ASP A 607 -4.80 1.25 9.85
N ALA A 608 -5.86 0.64 10.40
CA ALA A 608 -7.08 1.33 10.78
C ALA A 608 -6.84 2.40 11.87
N ILE A 609 -6.14 2.03 12.96
CA ILE A 609 -5.80 2.95 14.06
C ILE A 609 -4.96 4.13 13.56
N LEU A 610 -3.89 3.84 12.80
CA LEU A 610 -3.00 4.90 12.33
C LEU A 610 -3.77 5.88 11.43
N ARG A 611 -4.64 5.40 10.54
CA ARG A 611 -5.46 6.26 9.69
C ARG A 611 -6.53 7.05 10.44
N GLU A 612 -7.10 6.51 11.52
CA GLU A 612 -8.03 7.24 12.39
C GLU A 612 -7.37 8.53 12.91
N PHE A 613 -6.11 8.43 13.33
CA PHE A 613 -5.35 9.56 13.87
C PHE A 613 -4.53 10.34 12.84
N ALA A 614 -4.68 10.04 11.55
CA ALA A 614 -3.85 10.59 10.47
C ALA A 614 -2.34 10.36 10.65
N ALA A 615 -1.96 9.31 11.39
CA ALA A 615 -0.59 8.83 11.43
C ALA A 615 -0.22 8.15 10.10
N ILE A 616 0.99 8.42 9.62
CA ILE A 616 1.45 8.00 8.31
C ILE A 616 2.15 6.66 8.44
N ARG A 617 1.47 5.61 8.01
CA ARG A 617 2.05 4.28 7.96
C ARG A 617 3.00 4.13 6.78
N VAL A 618 4.19 3.59 7.05
CA VAL A 618 5.24 3.30 6.05
C VAL A 618 5.72 1.85 6.19
N PHE A 619 6.41 1.34 5.17
CA PHE A 619 6.73 -0.09 5.06
C PHE A 619 8.22 -0.39 4.96
N SER A 620 9.08 0.62 5.05
CA SER A 620 10.54 0.45 5.10
C SER A 620 11.21 1.55 5.92
N PRO A 621 12.40 1.29 6.51
CA PRO A 621 13.19 2.32 7.21
C PRO A 621 13.54 3.51 6.31
N GLU A 622 13.84 3.28 5.03
CA GLU A 622 14.15 4.32 4.06
C GLU A 622 12.94 5.24 3.85
N GLU A 623 11.76 4.64 3.65
CA GLU A 623 10.52 5.39 3.47
C GLU A 623 10.15 6.19 4.73
N MET A 624 10.33 5.62 5.93
CA MET A 624 10.13 6.34 7.19
C MET A 624 11.00 7.59 7.26
N LEU A 625 12.30 7.45 6.98
CA LEU A 625 13.25 8.55 7.00
C LEU A 625 12.88 9.62 5.95
N GLU A 626 12.63 9.20 4.71
CA GLU A 626 12.33 10.08 3.59
C GLU A 626 11.04 10.88 3.81
N VAL A 627 9.97 10.22 4.27
CA VAL A 627 8.70 10.88 4.56
C VAL A 627 8.84 11.83 5.74
N ALA A 628 9.53 11.42 6.82
CA ALA A 628 9.73 12.27 7.98
C ALA A 628 10.55 13.53 7.66
N LEU A 629 11.65 13.39 6.92
CA LEU A 629 12.47 14.53 6.47
C LEU A 629 11.72 15.43 5.50
N GLN A 630 10.95 14.86 4.56
CA GLN A 630 10.12 15.65 3.64
C GLN A 630 9.07 16.46 4.40
N LEU A 631 8.34 15.88 5.35
CA LEU A 631 7.39 16.61 6.20
C LEU A 631 8.08 17.72 7.01
N ALA A 632 9.28 17.44 7.54
CA ALA A 632 10.04 18.41 8.30
C ALA A 632 10.50 19.62 7.46
N SER A 633 10.68 19.43 6.14
CA SER A 633 11.09 20.45 5.17
C SER A 633 10.00 21.43 4.72
N LEU A 634 8.72 21.10 4.92
CA LEU A 634 7.59 21.96 4.55
C LEU A 634 7.58 23.22 5.43
N GLU A 635 6.60 24.11 5.31
CA GLU A 635 6.29 25.14 6.32
C GLU A 635 4.95 24.84 7.00
N HIS A 636 4.62 25.54 8.08
CA HIS A 636 3.34 25.33 8.74
C HIS A 636 2.20 25.67 7.77
N GLY A 637 1.21 24.79 7.64
CA GLY A 637 0.10 24.97 6.70
C GLY A 637 0.38 24.61 5.23
N GLN A 638 1.62 24.27 4.86
CA GLN A 638 1.96 23.81 3.49
C GLN A 638 1.62 22.33 3.23
N LEU A 639 0.59 21.75 3.85
CA LEU A 639 0.13 20.41 3.45
C LEU A 639 -0.66 20.51 2.13
N PRO A 640 -0.63 19.49 1.26
CA PRO A 640 -1.36 19.55 0.02
C PRO A 640 -2.87 19.57 0.26
N ALA A 641 -3.59 20.43 -0.48
CA ALA A 641 -5.04 20.50 -0.41
C ALA A 641 -5.75 19.26 -1.00
N GLY A 642 -5.02 18.44 -1.77
CA GLY A 642 -5.55 17.28 -2.46
C GLY A 642 -4.44 16.43 -3.08
N ASN A 643 -4.82 15.57 -4.02
CA ASN A 643 -3.93 14.60 -4.66
C ASN A 643 -3.51 14.99 -6.08
N ARG A 644 -3.75 16.23 -6.52
CA ARG A 644 -3.39 16.69 -7.86
C ARG A 644 -1.97 17.22 -7.86
N VAL A 645 -1.12 16.71 -8.76
CA VAL A 645 0.29 17.07 -8.82
C VAL A 645 0.67 17.67 -10.16
N LEU A 646 1.50 18.70 -10.11
CA LEU A 646 2.22 19.23 -11.26
C LEU A 646 3.59 18.57 -11.32
N LEU A 647 3.95 18.06 -12.50
CA LEU A 647 5.25 17.45 -12.74
C LEU A 647 6.03 18.33 -13.72
N SER A 648 7.30 18.64 -13.43
CA SER A 648 8.21 19.20 -14.43
C SER A 648 9.46 18.35 -14.57
N SER A 649 9.98 18.22 -15.78
CA SER A 649 11.21 17.48 -16.05
C SER A 649 12.03 18.18 -17.14
N PHE A 650 13.31 17.85 -17.25
CA PHE A 650 14.18 18.31 -18.33
C PHE A 650 14.32 17.28 -19.47
N GLY A 651 13.40 16.32 -19.53
CA GLY A 651 13.29 15.35 -20.62
C GLY A 651 12.04 14.47 -20.48
N GLY A 652 11.28 14.34 -21.56
CA GLY A 652 9.93 13.75 -21.56
C GLY A 652 9.83 12.30 -21.07
N GLY A 653 10.90 11.50 -21.15
CA GLY A 653 10.90 10.12 -20.64
C GLY A 653 10.63 10.02 -19.14
N SER A 654 11.23 10.93 -18.35
CA SER A 654 11.00 10.99 -16.89
C SER A 654 9.56 11.37 -16.56
N GLY A 655 8.96 12.30 -17.31
CA GLY A 655 7.57 12.70 -17.13
C GLY A 655 6.58 11.55 -17.34
N VAL A 656 6.80 10.72 -18.37
CA VAL A 656 5.94 9.55 -18.64
C VAL A 656 5.99 8.55 -17.49
N ILE A 657 7.19 8.12 -17.08
CA ILE A 657 7.38 7.15 -16.00
C ILE A 657 6.82 7.68 -14.68
N ALA A 658 7.06 8.95 -14.38
CA ALA A 658 6.54 9.58 -13.18
C ALA A 658 5.01 9.67 -13.17
N THR A 659 4.37 9.88 -14.32
CA THR A 659 2.90 9.89 -14.42
C THR A 659 2.32 8.51 -14.09
N ASP A 660 2.93 7.44 -14.60
CA ASP A 660 2.53 6.06 -14.25
C ASP A 660 2.70 5.77 -12.76
N GLN A 661 3.80 6.26 -12.16
CA GLN A 661 4.06 6.15 -10.73
C GLN A 661 3.06 6.95 -9.89
N CYS A 662 2.71 8.17 -10.31
CA CYS A 662 1.69 8.99 -9.64
C CYS A 662 0.35 8.24 -9.57
N ALA A 663 -0.07 7.62 -10.66
CA ALA A 663 -1.31 6.84 -10.69
C ALA A 663 -1.30 5.66 -9.69
N ARG A 664 -0.15 4.99 -9.49
CA ARG A 664 0.01 3.90 -8.52
C ARG A 664 -0.08 4.41 -7.07
N GLU A 665 0.44 5.60 -6.81
CA GLU A 665 0.40 6.23 -5.48
C GLU A 665 -0.93 6.97 -5.21
N GLY A 666 -1.87 6.94 -6.16
CA GLY A 666 -3.19 7.58 -6.02
C GLY A 666 -3.19 9.09 -6.28
N LEU A 667 -2.14 9.61 -6.91
CA LEU A 667 -2.00 10.99 -7.34
C LEU A 667 -2.55 11.18 -8.76
N VAL A 668 -3.06 12.38 -9.04
CA VAL A 668 -3.64 12.76 -10.35
C VAL A 668 -2.76 13.82 -11.00
N VAL A 669 -2.49 13.68 -12.30
CA VAL A 669 -1.68 14.64 -13.08
C VAL A 669 -2.62 15.38 -14.03
N PRO A 670 -3.35 16.43 -13.57
CA PRO A 670 -4.33 17.12 -14.41
C PRO A 670 -3.65 17.99 -15.47
N PRO A 671 -4.29 18.24 -16.63
CA PRO A 671 -3.78 19.21 -17.59
C PRO A 671 -3.73 20.61 -16.95
N LEU A 672 -2.74 21.41 -17.36
CA LEU A 672 -2.68 22.83 -17.00
C LEU A 672 -3.85 23.58 -17.64
N ASP A 673 -4.37 24.57 -16.93
CA ASP A 673 -5.41 25.46 -17.43
C ASP A 673 -4.85 26.37 -18.54
N ALA A 674 -5.76 26.87 -19.39
CA ALA A 674 -5.37 27.71 -20.53
C ALA A 674 -4.60 28.98 -20.13
N PRO A 675 -5.00 29.74 -19.08
CA PRO A 675 -4.27 30.91 -18.63
C PRO A 675 -2.81 30.63 -18.25
N THR A 676 -2.53 29.54 -17.51
CA THR A 676 -1.15 29.17 -17.17
C THR A 676 -0.35 28.82 -18.42
N ARG A 677 -0.95 28.11 -19.38
CA ARG A 677 -0.29 27.76 -20.64
C ARG A 677 0.03 28.97 -21.51
N GLU A 678 -0.85 29.97 -21.53
CA GLU A 678 -0.64 31.24 -22.24
C GLU A 678 0.49 32.06 -21.61
N GLN A 679 0.61 32.08 -20.28
CA GLN A 679 1.73 32.74 -19.59
C GLN A 679 3.08 32.05 -19.84
N LEU A 680 3.08 30.71 -19.97
CA LEU A 680 4.30 29.93 -20.23
C LEU A 680 4.76 30.02 -21.69
N ALA A 681 3.83 30.14 -22.64
CA ALA A 681 4.12 30.10 -24.08
C ALA A 681 5.24 31.05 -24.56
N PRO A 682 5.32 32.34 -24.15
CA PRO A 682 6.36 33.26 -24.64
C PRO A 682 7.75 33.03 -24.03
N ILE A 683 7.85 32.31 -22.90
CA ILE A 683 9.09 32.13 -22.14
C ILE A 683 9.65 30.70 -22.19
N LEU A 684 8.82 29.74 -22.58
CA LEU A 684 9.25 28.37 -22.86
C LEU A 684 9.99 28.28 -24.19
N THR A 685 10.93 27.35 -24.27
CA THR A 685 11.57 27.03 -25.54
C THR A 685 10.54 26.45 -26.51
N PRO A 686 10.68 26.64 -27.85
CA PRO A 686 9.72 26.08 -28.81
C PRO A 686 9.59 24.55 -28.78
N LEU A 687 10.58 23.85 -28.20
CA LEU A 687 10.60 22.39 -28.06
C LEU A 687 9.99 21.92 -26.73
N ALA A 688 9.74 22.83 -25.78
CA ALA A 688 9.18 22.50 -24.49
C ALA A 688 7.67 22.20 -24.57
N SER A 689 7.19 21.36 -23.67
CA SER A 689 5.77 21.05 -23.53
C SER A 689 5.16 21.90 -22.43
N SER A 690 4.05 22.57 -22.72
CA SER A 690 3.19 23.24 -21.71
C SER A 690 2.04 22.34 -21.22
N MET A 691 2.09 21.04 -21.52
CA MET A 691 1.19 20.04 -20.92
C MET A 691 1.76 19.55 -19.59
N ASN A 692 0.94 19.04 -18.68
CA ASN A 692 1.42 18.34 -17.48
C ASN A 692 1.57 16.84 -17.80
N PRO A 693 2.75 16.22 -17.68
CA PRO A 693 4.04 16.76 -17.21
C PRO A 693 4.69 17.78 -18.14
N VAL A 694 5.21 18.86 -17.55
CA VAL A 694 5.90 19.95 -18.25
C VAL A 694 7.32 19.50 -18.58
N ASP A 695 7.60 19.29 -19.86
CA ASP A 695 8.95 19.01 -20.34
C ASP A 695 9.64 20.33 -20.69
N LEU A 696 10.54 20.76 -19.80
CA LEU A 696 11.33 21.97 -19.95
C LEU A 696 12.45 21.81 -20.98
N THR A 697 12.79 20.57 -21.37
CA THR A 697 13.95 20.21 -22.21
C THR A 697 15.30 20.59 -21.58
N PRO A 698 16.42 19.95 -21.99
CA PRO A 698 17.75 20.34 -21.52
C PRO A 698 18.13 21.77 -21.92
N GLY A 699 17.56 22.26 -23.03
CA GLY A 699 17.80 23.60 -23.57
C GLY A 699 17.36 24.75 -22.66
N SER A 700 16.47 24.49 -21.69
CA SER A 700 16.08 25.49 -20.68
C SER A 700 17.22 25.81 -19.71
N MET A 701 18.17 24.90 -19.51
CA MET A 701 19.35 25.14 -18.67
C MET A 701 20.58 25.52 -19.48
N THR A 702 20.83 24.86 -20.61
CA THR A 702 22.08 25.03 -21.36
C THR A 702 22.11 26.29 -22.23
N ASN A 703 20.96 26.80 -22.68
CA ASN A 703 20.89 28.06 -23.41
C ASN A 703 20.80 29.25 -22.42
N PRO A 704 21.70 30.26 -22.49
CA PRO A 704 21.68 31.40 -21.59
C PRO A 704 20.34 32.15 -21.53
N LYS A 705 19.71 32.44 -22.68
CA LYS A 705 18.44 33.18 -22.74
C LYS A 705 17.30 32.41 -22.09
N ASN A 706 17.23 31.10 -22.32
CA ASN A 706 16.18 30.27 -21.71
C ASN A 706 16.41 30.10 -20.20
N ARG A 707 17.67 30.02 -19.77
CA ARG A 707 18.05 29.93 -18.36
C ARG A 707 17.72 31.20 -17.58
N GLU A 708 17.80 32.38 -18.20
CA GLU A 708 17.33 33.64 -17.62
C GLU A 708 15.80 33.63 -17.37
N ASN A 709 15.03 32.96 -18.23
CA ASN A 709 13.58 32.81 -18.08
C ASN A 709 13.16 31.71 -17.09
N LEU A 710 14.04 30.74 -16.80
CA LEU A 710 13.69 29.56 -16.02
C LEU A 710 13.15 29.86 -14.61
N PRO A 711 13.67 30.82 -13.83
CA PRO A 711 13.09 31.17 -12.53
C PRO A 711 11.61 31.53 -12.63
N ARG A 712 11.25 32.33 -13.65
CA ARG A 712 9.87 32.74 -13.90
C ARG A 712 8.99 31.57 -14.34
N VAL A 713 9.54 30.65 -15.14
CA VAL A 713 8.83 29.40 -15.52
C VAL A 713 8.51 28.58 -14.28
N LEU A 714 9.50 28.29 -13.43
CA LEU A 714 9.32 27.48 -12.22
C LEU A 714 8.33 28.14 -11.23
N GLU A 715 8.37 29.47 -11.12
CA GLU A 715 7.43 30.25 -10.30
C GLU A 715 5.98 30.09 -10.78
N ILE A 716 5.73 30.22 -12.09
CA ILE A 716 4.40 30.01 -12.69
C ILE A 716 3.91 28.59 -12.41
N LEU A 717 4.78 27.59 -12.56
CA LEU A 717 4.44 26.19 -12.29
C LEU A 717 4.10 25.95 -10.81
N ALA A 718 4.89 26.49 -9.88
CA ALA A 718 4.63 26.34 -8.45
C ALA A 718 3.29 26.95 -8.01
N HIS A 719 2.80 27.97 -8.73
CA HIS A 719 1.54 28.67 -8.44
C HIS A 719 0.37 28.26 -9.33
N ALA A 720 0.57 27.32 -10.27
CA ALA A 720 -0.46 26.92 -11.24
C ALA A 720 -1.75 26.46 -10.53
N PRO A 721 -2.93 27.04 -10.85
CA PRO A 721 -4.18 26.64 -10.23
C PRO A 721 -4.55 25.20 -10.59
N GLY A 722 -5.41 24.57 -9.78
CA GLY A 722 -5.86 23.20 -10.04
C GLY A 722 -4.81 22.11 -9.72
N THR A 723 -3.69 22.48 -9.11
CA THR A 723 -2.65 21.56 -8.63
C THR A 723 -2.39 21.82 -7.14
N ASP A 724 -2.11 20.75 -6.38
CA ASP A 724 -1.97 20.77 -4.93
C ASP A 724 -0.52 20.58 -4.48
N GLN A 725 0.34 20.03 -5.35
CA GLN A 725 1.79 19.85 -5.13
C GLN A 725 2.56 20.05 -6.43
N TYR A 726 3.82 20.50 -6.35
CA TYR A 726 4.74 20.60 -7.47
C TYR A 726 5.96 19.68 -7.28
N LEU A 727 6.16 18.73 -8.18
CA LEU A 727 7.31 17.81 -8.17
C LEU A 727 8.26 18.15 -9.33
N CYS A 728 9.47 18.58 -8.98
CA CYS A 728 10.51 18.92 -9.93
C CYS A 728 11.50 17.76 -10.12
N PHE A 729 11.65 17.31 -11.37
CA PHE A 729 12.52 16.20 -11.75
C PHE A 729 13.75 16.73 -12.48
N ALA A 730 14.86 16.81 -11.75
CA ALA A 730 16.14 17.23 -12.27
C ALA A 730 17.01 16.03 -12.65
N SER A 731 17.95 16.28 -13.56
CA SER A 731 19.05 15.37 -13.89
C SER A 731 20.32 16.20 -14.13
N GLY A 732 21.47 15.57 -14.30
CA GLY A 732 22.79 16.23 -14.28
C GLY A 732 22.86 17.56 -15.05
N PHE A 733 23.37 18.61 -14.39
CA PHE A 733 23.61 19.94 -14.96
C PHE A 733 25.07 20.39 -14.91
N GLY A 734 25.99 19.50 -14.51
CA GLY A 734 27.41 19.82 -14.36
C GLY A 734 27.63 21.09 -13.55
N ALA A 735 28.42 22.02 -14.10
CA ALA A 735 28.75 23.30 -13.47
C ALA A 735 27.53 24.23 -13.23
N LEU A 736 26.39 23.99 -13.87
CA LEU A 736 25.18 24.80 -13.72
C LEU A 736 24.27 24.32 -12.57
N ALA A 737 24.57 23.18 -11.95
CA ALA A 737 23.73 22.63 -10.89
C ALA A 737 23.54 23.55 -9.67
N PRO A 738 24.56 24.28 -9.18
CA PRO A 738 24.37 25.24 -8.09
C PRO A 738 23.38 26.35 -8.44
N ALA A 739 23.43 26.88 -9.66
CA ALA A 739 22.49 27.91 -10.12
C ALA A 739 21.05 27.38 -10.15
N PHE A 740 20.85 26.15 -10.61
CA PHE A 740 19.52 25.52 -10.57
C PHE A 740 19.02 25.28 -9.14
N ALA A 741 19.91 24.87 -8.22
CA ALA A 741 19.56 24.69 -6.82
C ALA A 741 19.04 26.01 -6.19
N ASP A 742 19.70 27.13 -6.48
CA ASP A 742 19.29 28.46 -6.00
C ASP A 742 17.92 28.89 -6.58
N MET A 743 17.69 28.62 -7.88
CA MET A 743 16.40 28.87 -8.53
C MET A 743 15.28 28.03 -7.90
N PHE A 744 15.52 26.73 -7.71
CA PHE A 744 14.56 25.82 -7.09
C PHE A 744 14.21 26.25 -5.67
N GLU A 745 15.21 26.63 -4.88
CA GLU A 745 15.00 27.08 -3.52
C GLU A 745 14.15 28.35 -3.44
N THR A 746 14.43 29.33 -4.30
CA THR A 746 13.64 30.57 -4.39
C THR A 746 12.17 30.25 -4.66
N VAL A 747 11.90 29.34 -5.60
CA VAL A 747 10.54 28.90 -5.94
C VAL A 747 9.87 28.16 -4.79
N ARG A 748 10.62 27.30 -4.08
CA ARG A 748 10.11 26.57 -2.91
C ARG A 748 9.71 27.51 -1.78
N GLN A 749 10.54 28.50 -1.47
CA GLN A 749 10.27 29.50 -0.42
C GLN A 749 9.09 30.41 -0.77
N GLY A 750 8.89 30.73 -2.05
CA GLY A 750 7.77 31.55 -2.51
C GLY A 750 6.44 30.81 -2.64
N SER A 751 6.42 29.47 -2.58
CA SER A 751 5.21 28.69 -2.82
C SER A 751 4.41 28.43 -1.54
N SER A 752 3.08 28.50 -1.63
CA SER A 752 2.17 28.06 -0.57
C SER A 752 1.88 26.55 -0.60
N LYS A 753 2.35 25.84 -1.63
CA LYS A 753 2.15 24.40 -1.83
C LYS A 753 3.44 23.63 -1.55
N PRO A 754 3.37 22.33 -1.22
CA PRO A 754 4.54 21.47 -1.24
C PRO A 754 5.24 21.51 -2.60
N VAL A 755 6.53 21.88 -2.59
CA VAL A 755 7.43 21.76 -3.74
C VAL A 755 8.54 20.77 -3.39
N GLY A 756 8.59 19.65 -4.11
CA GLY A 756 9.57 18.58 -3.91
C GLY A 756 10.51 18.45 -5.09
N ILE A 757 11.76 18.02 -4.84
CA ILE A 757 12.76 17.78 -5.87
C ILE A 757 13.29 16.36 -5.82
N SER A 758 13.43 15.76 -6.99
CA SER A 758 14.25 14.57 -7.16
C SER A 758 15.30 14.80 -8.24
N TRP A 759 16.50 14.30 -7.99
CA TRP A 759 17.67 14.49 -8.81
C TRP A 759 18.41 13.17 -8.93
N LEU A 760 18.31 12.50 -10.08
CA LEU A 760 18.80 11.11 -10.25
C LEU A 760 20.33 10.99 -10.15
N SER A 761 21.05 12.03 -10.59
CA SER A 761 22.51 12.08 -10.56
C SER A 761 22.94 13.51 -10.21
N PRO A 762 22.77 13.92 -8.94
CA PRO A 762 23.14 15.25 -8.51
C PRO A 762 24.68 15.36 -8.48
N PRO A 763 25.27 16.43 -9.02
CA PRO A 763 26.70 16.68 -8.86
C PRO A 763 27.10 16.83 -7.38
N ASP A 764 28.38 16.59 -7.09
CA ASP A 764 28.93 16.67 -5.73
C ASP A 764 28.60 18.01 -5.06
N GLY A 765 28.18 17.96 -3.80
CA GLY A 765 27.85 19.14 -2.99
C GLY A 765 26.44 19.71 -3.19
N VAL A 766 25.71 19.34 -4.25
CA VAL A 766 24.37 19.89 -4.53
C VAL A 766 23.34 19.42 -3.50
N ILE A 767 23.38 18.15 -3.11
CA ILE A 767 22.52 17.62 -2.03
C ILE A 767 22.80 18.39 -0.74
N GLN A 768 24.07 18.55 -0.36
CA GLN A 768 24.45 19.25 0.86
C GLN A 768 24.04 20.73 0.85
N ARG A 769 24.15 21.40 -0.31
CA ARG A 769 23.69 22.78 -0.50
C ARG A 769 22.19 22.90 -0.25
N LEU A 770 21.38 22.04 -0.86
CA LEU A 770 19.93 22.04 -0.67
C LEU A 770 19.54 21.64 0.76
N ALA A 771 20.23 20.67 1.34
CA ALA A 771 20.02 20.22 2.72
C ALA A 771 20.34 21.31 3.75
N ALA A 772 21.32 22.19 3.48
CA ALA A 772 21.60 23.35 4.34
C ALA A 772 20.40 24.30 4.48
N ASN A 773 19.49 24.29 3.49
CA ASN A 773 18.23 25.03 3.47
C ASN A 773 17.02 24.15 3.83
N GLY A 774 17.28 22.99 4.45
CA GLY A 774 16.28 22.03 4.92
C GLY A 774 15.59 21.25 3.81
N VAL A 775 16.09 21.27 2.58
CA VAL A 775 15.45 20.60 1.43
C VAL A 775 15.92 19.14 1.34
N MET A 776 14.97 18.22 1.40
CA MET A 776 15.21 16.81 1.10
C MET A 776 15.29 16.60 -0.42
N VAL A 777 16.42 16.08 -0.89
CA VAL A 777 16.64 15.73 -2.31
C VAL A 777 16.53 14.22 -2.47
N PHE A 778 15.55 13.78 -3.26
CA PHE A 778 15.37 12.36 -3.57
C PHE A 778 16.24 11.97 -4.77
N THR A 779 17.00 10.89 -4.67
CA THR A 779 17.80 10.39 -5.81
C THR A 779 17.01 9.49 -6.77
N GLU A 780 15.70 9.31 -6.52
CA GLU A 780 14.78 8.54 -7.35
C GLU A 780 13.43 9.25 -7.43
N HIS A 781 12.88 9.42 -8.64
CA HIS A 781 11.57 10.06 -8.83
C HIS A 781 10.45 9.33 -8.09
N GLY A 782 10.45 7.99 -8.13
CA GLY A 782 9.42 7.18 -7.49
C GLY A 782 9.32 7.36 -5.98
N ARG A 783 10.45 7.61 -5.31
CA ARG A 783 10.48 7.85 -3.86
C ARG A 783 9.86 9.20 -3.50
N LEU A 784 10.17 10.26 -4.27
CA LEU A 784 9.51 11.56 -4.11
C LEU A 784 7.99 11.45 -4.35
N ILE A 785 7.58 10.73 -5.40
CA ILE A 785 6.17 10.54 -5.74
C ILE A 785 5.44 9.77 -4.63
N ARG A 786 6.07 8.75 -4.05
CA ARG A 786 5.53 8.02 -2.90
C ARG A 786 5.38 8.91 -1.67
N ALA A 787 6.39 9.72 -1.36
CA ALA A 787 6.31 10.71 -0.28
C ALA A 787 5.16 11.71 -0.52
N ALA A 788 5.03 12.24 -1.75
CA ALA A 788 3.91 13.12 -2.13
C ALA A 788 2.53 12.44 -1.97
N GLY A 789 2.45 11.13 -2.26
CA GLY A 789 1.27 10.30 -2.01
C GLY A 789 0.92 10.21 -0.52
N HIS A 790 1.92 10.01 0.34
CA HIS A 790 1.73 10.03 1.80
C HIS A 790 1.28 11.39 2.32
N LEU A 791 1.88 12.49 1.83
CA LEU A 791 1.47 13.85 2.18
C LEU A 791 -0.01 14.11 1.82
N ALA A 792 -0.44 13.68 0.63
CA ALA A 792 -1.83 13.81 0.19
C ALA A 792 -2.79 12.96 1.05
N ARG A 793 -2.43 11.72 1.36
CA ARG A 793 -3.23 10.85 2.25
C ARG A 793 -3.33 11.41 3.66
N HIS A 794 -2.20 11.85 4.23
CA HIS A 794 -2.16 12.49 5.54
C HIS A 794 -3.07 13.72 5.62
N ALA A 795 -3.01 14.61 4.62
CA ALA A 795 -3.86 15.79 4.56
C ALA A 795 -5.35 15.42 4.48
N ALA A 796 -5.71 14.38 3.71
CA ALA A 796 -7.08 13.88 3.65
C ALA A 796 -7.54 13.24 4.98
N ASP A 797 -6.69 12.45 5.63
CA ASP A 797 -7.01 11.82 6.91
C ASP A 797 -7.15 12.82 8.06
N LEU A 798 -6.42 13.95 8.02
CA LEU A 798 -6.62 15.09 8.93
C LEU A 798 -8.02 15.72 8.79
N GLN A 799 -8.64 15.63 7.61
CA GLN A 799 -10.00 16.09 7.35
C GLN A 799 -11.06 15.02 7.62
N SER A 800 -10.66 13.74 7.76
CA SER A 800 -11.58 12.63 8.01
C SER A 800 -12.35 12.80 9.33
N ARG A 801 -13.62 12.38 9.33
CA ARG A 801 -14.52 12.39 10.50
C ARG A 801 -14.64 11.03 11.19
N ILE A 802 -13.88 10.03 10.77
CA ILE A 802 -13.88 8.72 11.43
C ILE A 802 -13.28 8.89 12.82
N ARG A 803 -14.13 8.80 13.85
CA ARG A 803 -13.76 8.94 15.26
C ARG A 803 -14.56 7.95 16.08
N VAL A 804 -13.94 7.42 17.12
CA VAL A 804 -14.67 6.72 18.17
C VAL A 804 -15.52 7.72 18.94
N VAL A 805 -16.81 7.43 19.07
CA VAL A 805 -17.75 8.26 19.83
C VAL A 805 -18.13 7.57 21.15
N PRO A 806 -18.50 8.30 22.21
CA PRO A 806 -19.09 7.67 23.39
C PRO A 806 -20.38 6.93 23.02
N LEU A 807 -20.64 5.79 23.67
CA LEU A 807 -21.93 5.11 23.57
C LEU A 807 -23.04 6.04 24.10
N GLY A 808 -23.81 6.61 23.18
CA GLY A 808 -24.96 7.48 23.52
C GLY A 808 -26.23 6.74 23.92
N ARG A 809 -26.16 5.41 24.10
CA ARG A 809 -27.28 4.52 24.41
C ARG A 809 -26.88 3.47 25.46
N PRO A 810 -27.83 2.94 26.26
CA PRO A 810 -27.54 1.88 27.22
C PRO A 810 -26.97 0.63 26.52
N PRO A 811 -26.15 -0.18 27.20
CA PRO A 811 -25.63 -1.43 26.66
C PRO A 811 -26.75 -2.36 26.19
N PHE A 812 -26.55 -3.05 25.07
CA PHE A 812 -27.51 -4.03 24.58
C PHE A 812 -27.59 -5.23 25.55
N PRO A 813 -28.79 -5.74 25.88
CA PRO A 813 -28.95 -6.84 26.83
C PRO A 813 -28.62 -8.20 26.19
N TRP A 814 -27.32 -8.46 25.96
CA TRP A 814 -26.85 -9.67 25.26
C TRP A 814 -27.33 -10.99 25.89
N HIS A 815 -27.49 -11.02 27.22
CA HIS A 815 -27.92 -12.19 27.98
C HIS A 815 -29.36 -12.66 27.65
N ASP A 816 -30.21 -11.76 27.14
CA ASP A 816 -31.59 -12.10 26.73
C ASP A 816 -31.63 -12.95 25.44
N PHE A 817 -30.54 -12.92 24.66
CA PHE A 817 -30.48 -13.54 23.33
C PHE A 817 -29.41 -14.62 23.22
N VAL A 818 -28.30 -14.46 23.95
CA VAL A 818 -27.18 -15.40 23.97
C VAL A 818 -27.03 -15.89 25.40
N PRO A 819 -27.44 -17.14 25.72
CA PRO A 819 -27.29 -17.71 27.05
C PRO A 819 -25.82 -17.69 27.48
N ALA A 820 -25.58 -17.39 28.76
CA ALA A 820 -24.25 -17.47 29.34
C ALA A 820 -23.84 -18.94 29.50
N ASN A 821 -23.23 -19.52 28.46
CA ASN A 821 -22.42 -20.71 28.61
C ASN A 821 -20.95 -20.32 28.51
N ASP A 822 -20.11 -20.88 29.38
CA ASP A 822 -18.66 -20.64 29.43
C ASP A 822 -17.89 -21.25 28.24
N ASP A 823 -18.59 -21.92 27.31
CA ASP A 823 -18.01 -22.56 26.13
C ASP A 823 -18.21 -21.72 24.86
N ALA A 824 -17.17 -21.69 24.01
CA ALA A 824 -17.21 -21.09 22.69
C ALA A 824 -18.42 -21.60 21.88
N GLY A 825 -19.17 -20.68 21.26
CA GLY A 825 -20.47 -21.00 20.68
C GLY A 825 -20.77 -20.21 19.40
N VAL A 826 -21.46 -20.87 18.47
CA VAL A 826 -22.01 -20.26 17.26
C VAL A 826 -23.48 -19.92 17.49
N VAL A 827 -23.84 -18.64 17.34
CA VAL A 827 -25.21 -18.18 17.41
C VAL A 827 -25.89 -18.41 16.05
N THR A 828 -27.01 -19.12 16.07
CA THR A 828 -27.77 -19.45 14.86
C THR A 828 -28.41 -18.21 14.23
N GLU A 829 -28.70 -18.30 12.94
CA GLU A 829 -29.14 -17.17 12.13
C GLU A 829 -30.47 -16.54 12.59
N ASP A 830 -31.38 -17.35 13.13
CA ASP A 830 -32.65 -16.87 13.70
C ASP A 830 -32.44 -16.04 14.98
N ALA A 831 -31.50 -16.45 15.84
CA ALA A 831 -31.13 -15.72 17.03
C ALA A 831 -30.40 -14.43 16.63
N MET A 832 -29.53 -14.51 15.63
CA MET A 832 -28.81 -13.35 15.12
C MET A 832 -29.77 -12.33 14.47
N ALA A 833 -30.75 -12.78 13.69
CA ALA A 833 -31.78 -11.91 13.14
C ALA A 833 -32.59 -11.20 14.25
N ARG A 834 -32.90 -11.90 15.35
CA ARG A 834 -33.58 -11.30 16.52
C ARG A 834 -32.71 -10.28 17.24
N ILE A 835 -31.41 -10.57 17.44
CA ILE A 835 -30.45 -9.64 18.05
C ILE A 835 -30.35 -8.35 17.21
N LEU A 836 -30.12 -8.48 15.91
CA LEU A 836 -30.01 -7.33 15.01
C LEU A 836 -31.30 -6.50 15.02
N ALA A 837 -32.47 -7.14 14.92
CA ALA A 837 -33.76 -6.45 14.95
C ALA A 837 -34.03 -5.76 16.30
N ALA A 838 -33.72 -6.40 17.43
CA ALA A 838 -33.85 -5.80 18.76
C ALA A 838 -32.89 -4.63 18.98
N ALA A 839 -31.73 -4.65 18.31
CA ALA A 839 -30.78 -3.55 18.28
C ALA A 839 -31.20 -2.40 17.32
N GLY A 840 -32.34 -2.51 16.65
CA GLY A 840 -32.86 -1.51 15.72
C GLY A 840 -32.32 -1.62 14.29
N LEU A 841 -31.52 -2.65 13.98
CA LEU A 841 -30.96 -2.85 12.64
C LEU A 841 -32.01 -3.43 11.70
N LYS A 842 -31.93 -3.03 10.42
CA LYS A 842 -32.83 -3.51 9.36
C LYS A 842 -32.45 -4.93 8.97
N VAL A 843 -33.36 -5.89 9.17
CA VAL A 843 -33.15 -7.33 8.88
C VAL A 843 -34.26 -7.83 7.96
N ALA A 844 -33.92 -8.73 7.04
CA ALA A 844 -34.93 -9.37 6.20
C ALA A 844 -35.86 -10.24 7.06
N LEU A 845 -37.17 -10.04 6.89
CA LEU A 845 -38.23 -10.71 7.67
C LEU A 845 -38.11 -12.23 7.52
N GLY A 846 -38.06 -12.95 8.64
CA GLY A 846 -38.04 -14.41 8.64
C GLY A 846 -38.70 -15.01 9.88
N ARG A 847 -38.94 -16.32 9.81
CA ARG A 847 -39.53 -17.12 10.89
C ARG A 847 -38.89 -18.50 10.93
N VAL A 848 -38.74 -19.05 12.14
CA VAL A 848 -38.30 -20.43 12.33
C VAL A 848 -39.49 -21.36 12.12
N ALA A 849 -39.25 -22.46 11.40
CA ALA A 849 -40.16 -23.58 11.24
C ALA A 849 -39.46 -24.88 11.65
N ARG A 850 -40.14 -25.72 12.43
CA ARG A 850 -39.66 -27.04 12.87
C ARG A 850 -40.32 -28.18 12.12
N THR A 851 -41.35 -27.90 11.33
CA THR A 851 -42.03 -28.87 10.46
C THR A 851 -42.22 -28.30 9.05
N ALA A 852 -42.49 -29.16 8.08
CA ALA A 852 -42.78 -28.74 6.72
C ALA A 852 -44.04 -27.83 6.67
N ASP A 853 -45.07 -28.14 7.44
CA ASP A 853 -46.31 -27.34 7.50
C ASP A 853 -46.06 -25.96 8.13
N GLU A 854 -45.25 -25.91 9.21
CA GLU A 854 -44.82 -24.63 9.79
C GLU A 854 -44.00 -23.81 8.79
N ALA A 855 -43.19 -24.46 7.94
CA ALA A 855 -42.38 -23.78 6.94
C ALA A 855 -43.25 -23.15 5.84
N VAL A 856 -44.30 -23.84 5.40
CA VAL A 856 -45.29 -23.30 4.45
C VAL A 856 -46.02 -22.11 5.06
N GLN A 857 -46.55 -22.26 6.28
CA GLN A 857 -47.22 -21.15 6.98
C GLN A 857 -46.28 -19.96 7.21
N ALA A 858 -45.00 -20.22 7.51
CA ALA A 858 -43.99 -19.18 7.65
C ALA A 858 -43.79 -18.44 6.32
N ALA A 859 -43.67 -19.17 5.20
CA ALA A 859 -43.51 -18.60 3.87
C ALA A 859 -44.71 -17.75 3.44
N GLU A 860 -45.94 -18.20 3.72
CA GLU A 860 -47.16 -17.43 3.48
C GLU A 860 -47.21 -16.13 4.29
N ARG A 861 -46.80 -16.17 5.56
CA ARG A 861 -46.79 -15.00 6.45
C ARG A 861 -45.71 -13.99 6.10
N VAL A 862 -44.50 -14.43 5.73
CA VAL A 862 -43.40 -13.50 5.35
C VAL A 862 -43.51 -13.02 3.90
N GLY A 863 -44.23 -13.78 3.07
CA GLY A 863 -44.51 -13.52 1.67
C GLY A 863 -43.45 -14.09 0.73
N PHE A 864 -43.89 -14.75 -0.34
CA PHE A 864 -43.04 -15.26 -1.42
C PHE A 864 -42.41 -14.12 -2.25
N LYS A 865 -41.21 -14.30 -2.83
CA LYS A 865 -40.33 -15.48 -2.78
C LYS A 865 -39.56 -15.57 -1.45
N VAL A 866 -39.26 -16.79 -1.02
CA VAL A 866 -38.52 -17.05 0.24
C VAL A 866 -37.19 -17.77 0.00
N ALA A 867 -36.25 -17.51 0.90
CA ALA A 867 -35.07 -18.31 1.13
C ALA A 867 -35.32 -19.23 2.34
N MET A 868 -34.90 -20.48 2.24
CA MET A 868 -34.92 -21.45 3.35
C MET A 868 -33.50 -21.81 3.72
N LYS A 869 -33.15 -21.62 4.99
CA LYS A 869 -31.80 -21.90 5.52
C LYS A 869 -31.92 -22.82 6.71
N ALA A 870 -31.26 -23.97 6.68
CA ALA A 870 -31.32 -24.91 7.78
C ALA A 870 -30.53 -24.40 9.01
N LEU A 871 -31.03 -24.66 10.22
CA LEU A 871 -30.44 -24.19 11.46
C LEU A 871 -29.72 -25.33 12.20
N SER A 872 -28.43 -25.13 12.45
CA SER A 872 -27.61 -25.95 13.34
C SER A 872 -26.35 -25.17 13.75
N PRO A 873 -25.97 -25.14 15.04
CA PRO A 873 -24.75 -24.49 15.50
C PRO A 873 -23.48 -25.24 15.07
N GLU A 874 -23.58 -26.52 14.69
CA GLU A 874 -22.46 -27.35 14.24
C GLU A 874 -22.05 -27.08 12.79
N ILE A 875 -22.90 -26.40 12.00
CA ILE A 875 -22.65 -26.14 10.57
C ILE A 875 -22.69 -24.63 10.28
N THR A 876 -21.49 -24.04 10.20
CA THR A 876 -21.30 -22.62 9.87
C THR A 876 -21.43 -22.34 8.37
N HIS A 877 -20.79 -23.13 7.50
CA HIS A 877 -20.80 -22.95 6.03
C HIS A 877 -21.91 -23.75 5.31
N ARG A 878 -23.17 -23.39 5.57
CA ARG A 878 -24.36 -24.12 5.10
C ARG A 878 -24.52 -24.22 3.57
N ALA A 879 -24.19 -23.15 2.85
CA ALA A 879 -24.32 -23.12 1.39
C ALA A 879 -23.44 -24.18 0.70
N ALA A 880 -22.23 -24.42 1.23
CA ALA A 880 -21.28 -25.39 0.68
C ALA A 880 -21.77 -26.84 0.77
N VAL A 881 -22.64 -27.15 1.75
CA VAL A 881 -23.20 -28.49 1.97
C VAL A 881 -24.64 -28.66 1.48
N GLY A 882 -25.18 -27.65 0.78
CA GLY A 882 -26.51 -27.68 0.17
C GLY A 882 -27.65 -27.41 1.16
N LEU A 883 -27.38 -26.70 2.26
CA LEU A 883 -28.35 -26.41 3.33
C LEU A 883 -28.98 -25.01 3.24
N VAL A 884 -28.91 -24.41 2.05
CA VAL A 884 -29.54 -23.13 1.70
C VAL A 884 -30.24 -23.29 0.36
N ALA A 885 -31.52 -22.90 0.31
CA ALA A 885 -32.33 -22.90 -0.90
C ALA A 885 -32.94 -21.51 -1.09
N LEU A 886 -32.83 -20.97 -2.30
CA LEU A 886 -33.23 -19.60 -2.65
C LEU A 886 -34.36 -19.63 -3.69
N ASP A 887 -35.01 -18.48 -3.89
CA ASP A 887 -36.01 -18.26 -4.94
C ASP A 887 -37.21 -19.22 -4.90
N ILE A 888 -37.62 -19.67 -3.70
CA ILE A 888 -38.77 -20.57 -3.56
C ILE A 888 -40.07 -19.77 -3.67
N GLU A 889 -40.96 -20.18 -4.57
CA GLU A 889 -42.15 -19.39 -4.96
C GLU A 889 -43.48 -19.99 -4.49
N THR A 890 -43.50 -21.26 -4.08
CA THR A 890 -44.74 -21.99 -3.77
C THR A 890 -44.63 -22.78 -2.46
N GLY A 891 -45.78 -23.01 -1.80
CA GLY A 891 -45.85 -23.83 -0.58
C GLY A 891 -45.35 -25.26 -0.80
N ASP A 892 -45.69 -25.89 -1.93
CA ASP A 892 -45.22 -27.24 -2.26
C ASP A 892 -43.69 -27.33 -2.33
N ALA A 893 -43.05 -26.34 -2.98
CA ALA A 893 -41.61 -26.26 -3.08
C ALA A 893 -40.94 -26.01 -1.72
N VAL A 894 -41.59 -25.24 -0.83
CA VAL A 894 -41.16 -25.06 0.57
C VAL A 894 -41.18 -26.39 1.32
N ALA A 895 -42.30 -27.13 1.26
CA ALA A 895 -42.44 -28.41 1.95
C ALA A 895 -41.44 -29.46 1.43
N GLN A 896 -41.19 -29.48 0.11
CA GLN A 896 -40.19 -30.37 -0.50
C GLN A 896 -38.78 -30.02 -0.04
N THR A 897 -38.43 -28.73 -0.01
CA THR A 897 -37.12 -28.25 0.44
C THR A 897 -36.88 -28.61 1.91
N PHE A 898 -37.89 -28.46 2.77
CA PHE A 898 -37.80 -28.84 4.18
C PHE A 898 -37.44 -30.32 4.34
N ARG A 899 -38.14 -31.21 3.62
CA ARG A 899 -37.85 -32.65 3.62
C ARG A 899 -36.45 -32.98 3.09
N ALA A 900 -35.99 -32.25 2.07
CA ALA A 900 -34.64 -32.40 1.54
C ALA A 900 -33.57 -32.03 2.57
N PHE A 901 -33.76 -30.95 3.34
CA PHE A 901 -32.88 -30.60 4.45
C PHE A 901 -32.89 -31.66 5.55
N GLN A 902 -34.06 -32.17 5.95
CA GLN A 902 -34.14 -33.26 6.94
C GLN A 902 -33.34 -34.49 6.53
N ALA A 903 -33.50 -34.94 5.28
CA ALA A 903 -32.73 -36.06 4.74
C ALA A 903 -31.23 -35.77 4.75
N ARG A 904 -30.82 -34.58 4.32
CA ARG A 904 -29.42 -34.17 4.28
C ARG A 904 -28.76 -34.12 5.67
N PHE A 905 -29.48 -33.67 6.70
CA PHE A 905 -28.99 -33.68 8.08
C PHE A 905 -28.86 -35.10 8.65
N ALA A 906 -29.79 -35.98 8.31
CA ALA A 906 -29.69 -37.40 8.66
C ALA A 906 -28.43 -38.04 8.04
N ASP A 907 -28.13 -37.74 6.77
CA ASP A 907 -26.91 -38.22 6.10
C ASP A 907 -25.62 -37.68 6.74
N LEU A 908 -25.64 -36.42 7.22
CA LEU A 908 -24.49 -35.78 7.86
C LEU A 908 -24.30 -36.19 9.32
N GLY A 909 -25.28 -36.87 9.93
CA GLY A 909 -25.25 -37.25 11.34
C GLY A 909 -25.35 -36.07 12.32
N VAL A 910 -25.89 -34.93 11.86
CA VAL A 910 -26.03 -33.71 12.65
C VAL A 910 -27.51 -33.46 12.93
N LYS A 911 -27.83 -32.86 14.08
CA LYS A 911 -29.21 -32.49 14.43
C LYS A 911 -29.67 -31.24 13.69
N LEU A 912 -30.85 -31.31 13.07
CA LEU A 912 -31.56 -30.15 12.52
C LEU A 912 -32.41 -29.50 13.61
N ASP A 913 -32.07 -28.27 14.02
CA ASP A 913 -32.82 -27.55 15.05
C ASP A 913 -34.06 -26.83 14.50
N GLY A 914 -34.08 -26.60 13.19
CA GLY A 914 -35.20 -26.01 12.46
C GLY A 914 -34.77 -25.46 11.10
N VAL A 915 -35.68 -24.77 10.41
CA VAL A 915 -35.39 -24.06 9.16
C VAL A 915 -35.84 -22.61 9.31
N TRP A 916 -34.93 -21.69 9.01
CA TRP A 916 -35.22 -20.27 8.89
C TRP A 916 -35.82 -19.99 7.52
N VAL A 917 -37.10 -19.62 7.50
CA VAL A 917 -37.84 -19.22 6.31
C VAL A 917 -37.86 -17.70 6.25
N GLN A 918 -37.14 -17.13 5.29
CA GLN A 918 -36.87 -15.70 5.20
C GLN A 918 -37.36 -15.13 3.87
N ARG A 919 -38.01 -13.97 3.88
CA ARG A 919 -38.37 -13.24 2.66
C ARG A 919 -37.12 -12.84 1.89
N MET A 920 -37.09 -13.08 0.59
CA MET A 920 -35.98 -12.63 -0.24
C MET A 920 -35.96 -11.11 -0.37
N PHE A 921 -34.87 -10.49 0.05
CA PHE A 921 -34.62 -9.07 -0.16
C PHE A 921 -33.98 -8.83 -1.54
N ARG A 922 -34.52 -7.84 -2.27
CA ARG A 922 -34.01 -7.45 -3.59
C ARG A 922 -33.00 -6.32 -3.42
N GLY A 923 -31.75 -6.57 -3.82
CA GLY A 923 -30.70 -5.57 -3.83
C GLY A 923 -29.72 -5.82 -4.97
N SER A 924 -29.17 -4.75 -5.54
CA SER A 924 -28.19 -4.81 -6.63
C SER A 924 -26.75 -4.86 -6.12
N VAL A 925 -26.53 -4.49 -4.86
CA VAL A 925 -25.22 -4.49 -4.20
C VAL A 925 -25.30 -5.29 -2.90
N GLU A 926 -24.26 -6.10 -2.67
CA GLU A 926 -24.08 -6.89 -1.45
C GLU A 926 -22.81 -6.41 -0.75
N LEU A 927 -22.94 -6.10 0.54
CA LEU A 927 -21.85 -5.63 1.38
C LEU A 927 -21.62 -6.61 2.55
N LEU A 928 -20.37 -6.71 2.98
CA LEU A 928 -19.97 -7.37 4.21
C LEU A 928 -19.91 -6.30 5.29
N VAL A 929 -20.54 -6.52 6.44
CA VAL A 929 -20.34 -5.74 7.65
C VAL A 929 -19.87 -6.68 8.75
N THR A 930 -18.74 -6.39 9.38
CA THR A 930 -18.11 -7.30 10.34
C THR A 930 -17.57 -6.54 11.55
N ALA A 931 -17.52 -7.17 12.70
CA ALA A 931 -16.88 -6.67 13.90
C ALA A 931 -16.23 -7.80 14.68
N PHE A 932 -15.13 -7.50 15.35
CA PHE A 932 -14.43 -8.44 16.23
C PHE A 932 -13.75 -7.69 17.38
N ARG A 933 -13.36 -8.41 18.42
CA ARG A 933 -12.56 -7.84 19.52
C ARG A 933 -11.07 -8.07 19.27
N ASP A 934 -10.36 -6.99 19.02
CA ASP A 934 -8.90 -6.95 19.03
C ASP A 934 -8.39 -6.88 20.49
N GLN A 935 -7.33 -7.63 20.80
CA GLN A 935 -6.79 -7.70 22.16
C GLN A 935 -6.10 -6.41 22.61
N GLU A 936 -5.57 -5.62 21.67
CA GLU A 936 -4.84 -4.39 21.95
C GLU A 936 -5.75 -3.16 21.84
N PHE A 937 -6.64 -3.13 20.83
CA PHE A 937 -7.39 -1.92 20.47
C PHE A 937 -8.90 -1.99 20.73
N GLY A 938 -9.39 -3.07 21.34
CA GLY A 938 -10.80 -3.24 21.68
C GLY A 938 -11.65 -3.64 20.47
N VAL A 939 -12.90 -3.17 20.41
CA VAL A 939 -13.81 -3.58 19.33
C VAL A 939 -13.46 -2.86 18.03
N VAL A 940 -13.25 -3.63 16.97
CA VAL A 940 -13.00 -3.17 15.61
C VAL A 940 -14.21 -3.52 14.75
N VAL A 941 -14.68 -2.57 13.95
CA VAL A 941 -15.74 -2.75 12.97
C VAL A 941 -15.18 -2.54 11.56
N GLY A 942 -15.72 -3.24 10.58
CA GLY A 942 -15.35 -3.10 9.19
C GLY A 942 -16.51 -3.27 8.22
N CYS A 943 -16.29 -2.77 7.01
CA CYS A 943 -17.20 -2.90 5.88
C CYS A 943 -16.40 -3.29 4.64
N GLY A 944 -16.99 -4.11 3.77
CA GLY A 944 -16.38 -4.55 2.51
C GLY A 944 -17.41 -4.98 1.48
N MET A 945 -16.95 -5.47 0.34
CA MET A 945 -17.83 -6.11 -0.64
C MET A 945 -18.30 -7.49 -0.11
N GLY A 946 -19.61 -7.72 -0.15
CA GLY A 946 -20.28 -8.89 0.43
C GLY A 946 -20.64 -9.97 -0.59
N GLY A 947 -21.22 -11.05 -0.09
CA GLY A 947 -21.72 -12.18 -0.88
C GLY A 947 -20.60 -13.01 -1.51
N GLY A 948 -20.89 -13.64 -2.65
CA GLY A 948 -19.89 -14.47 -3.36
C GLY A 948 -18.67 -13.72 -3.88
N MET A 949 -18.61 -12.39 -3.73
CA MET A 949 -17.46 -11.56 -4.09
C MET A 949 -16.45 -11.40 -2.95
N THR A 950 -16.82 -11.68 -1.69
CA THR A 950 -15.97 -11.41 -0.52
C THR A 950 -14.64 -12.16 -0.56
N GLU A 951 -14.62 -13.41 -1.05
CA GLU A 951 -13.39 -14.20 -1.19
C GLU A 951 -12.51 -13.74 -2.37
N ILE A 952 -13.08 -13.02 -3.34
CA ILE A 952 -12.43 -12.65 -4.60
C ILE A 952 -11.89 -11.21 -4.55
N ILE A 953 -12.58 -10.32 -3.83
CA ILE A 953 -12.26 -8.90 -3.75
C ILE A 953 -11.82 -8.55 -2.33
N ASP A 954 -10.50 -8.46 -2.12
CA ASP A 954 -9.91 -8.01 -0.85
C ASP A 954 -10.08 -6.49 -0.65
N ASP A 955 -11.31 -5.99 -0.62
CA ASP A 955 -11.66 -4.58 -0.44
C ASP A 955 -12.50 -4.41 0.83
N VAL A 956 -11.83 -4.47 1.97
CA VAL A 956 -12.42 -4.30 3.31
C VAL A 956 -11.68 -3.17 4.02
N VAL A 957 -12.43 -2.33 4.72
CA VAL A 957 -11.93 -1.22 5.52
C VAL A 957 -12.36 -1.40 6.97
N PHE A 958 -11.48 -1.02 7.90
CA PHE A 958 -11.71 -1.18 9.35
C PHE A 958 -11.54 0.14 10.09
N THR A 959 -12.16 0.23 11.26
CA THR A 959 -12.01 1.29 12.26
C THR A 959 -12.39 0.76 13.65
N ARG A 960 -11.97 1.45 14.72
CA ARG A 960 -12.49 1.14 16.06
C ARG A 960 -13.95 1.52 16.19
N ALA A 961 -14.66 0.77 17.01
CA ALA A 961 -16.05 0.99 17.37
C ALA A 961 -16.17 1.66 18.76
N PRO A 962 -17.27 2.39 19.03
CA PRO A 962 -18.34 2.70 18.09
C PRO A 962 -18.04 3.96 17.23
N ILE A 963 -18.62 4.03 16.03
CA ILE A 963 -18.57 5.21 15.15
C ILE A 963 -19.97 5.81 14.95
N ASP A 964 -20.03 7.09 14.61
CA ASP A 964 -21.26 7.78 14.20
C ASP A 964 -21.53 7.63 12.69
N PRO A 965 -22.71 8.04 12.18
CA PRO A 965 -23.03 7.96 10.75
C PRO A 965 -22.08 8.73 9.84
N ASP A 966 -21.55 9.88 10.30
CA ASP A 966 -20.54 10.65 9.55
C ASP A 966 -19.24 9.85 9.40
N GLY A 967 -18.78 9.19 10.46
CA GLY A 967 -17.64 8.28 10.47
C GLY A 967 -17.88 7.07 9.57
N ALA A 968 -19.04 6.44 9.66
CA ALA A 968 -19.43 5.32 8.81
C ALA A 968 -19.47 5.71 7.32
N TYR A 969 -20.02 6.88 6.99
CA TYR A 969 -20.01 7.42 5.63
C TYR A 969 -18.57 7.58 5.10
N ASN A 970 -17.69 8.19 5.90
CA ASN A 970 -16.28 8.36 5.51
C ASN A 970 -15.55 7.01 5.37
N LEU A 971 -15.89 6.02 6.20
CA LEU A 971 -15.34 4.67 6.10
C LEU A 971 -15.76 4.02 4.77
N LEU A 972 -17.04 4.10 4.38
CA LEU A 972 -17.53 3.58 3.09
C LEU A 972 -16.83 4.24 1.89
N GLN A 973 -16.55 5.54 1.95
CA GLN A 973 -15.83 6.26 0.89
C GLN A 973 -14.38 5.77 0.72
N ARG A 974 -13.84 5.02 1.69
CA ARG A 974 -12.49 4.41 1.59
C ARG A 974 -12.48 3.09 0.82
N LEU A 975 -13.63 2.45 0.58
CA LEU A 975 -13.71 1.26 -0.26
C LEU A 975 -13.24 1.59 -1.68
N ARG A 976 -12.27 0.84 -2.20
CA ARG A 976 -11.72 1.07 -3.54
C ARG A 976 -12.80 0.91 -4.60
N THR A 977 -13.72 -0.02 -4.39
CA THR A 977 -14.85 -0.30 -5.27
C THR A 977 -15.80 0.89 -5.33
N VAL A 978 -16.21 1.44 -4.17
CA VAL A 978 -17.06 2.64 -4.09
C VAL A 978 -16.38 3.84 -4.74
N ARG A 979 -15.10 4.07 -4.47
CA ARG A 979 -14.34 5.20 -5.02
C ARG A 979 -14.13 5.11 -6.54
N ARG A 980 -13.89 3.90 -7.07
CA ARG A 980 -13.63 3.70 -8.50
C ARG A 980 -14.92 3.56 -9.32
N LEU A 981 -16.01 3.14 -8.69
CA LEU A 981 -17.33 2.96 -9.30
C LEU A 981 -18.36 3.77 -8.50
N PRO A 982 -18.31 5.11 -8.52
CA PRO A 982 -19.21 5.95 -7.72
C PRO A 982 -20.69 5.80 -8.10
N ALA A 983 -21.00 5.22 -9.26
CA ALA A 983 -22.36 4.88 -9.69
C ALA A 983 -22.90 3.58 -9.06
N MET A 984 -22.07 2.80 -8.36
CA MET A 984 -22.47 1.54 -7.73
C MET A 984 -23.48 1.75 -6.59
N LEU A 985 -23.28 2.82 -5.81
CA LEU A 985 -24.17 3.25 -4.74
C LEU A 985 -24.54 4.71 -4.96
N SER A 986 -25.83 4.99 -5.04
CA SER A 986 -26.35 6.35 -4.99
C SER A 986 -26.06 6.99 -3.62
N ARG A 987 -26.09 8.33 -3.55
CA ARG A 987 -25.87 9.04 -2.29
C ARG A 987 -26.83 8.60 -1.18
N GLY A 988 -28.11 8.35 -1.52
CA GLY A 988 -29.09 7.86 -0.55
C GLY A 988 -28.74 6.48 0.00
N GLN A 989 -28.34 5.56 -0.88
CA GLN A 989 -27.88 4.23 -0.48
C GLN A 989 -26.64 4.26 0.41
N VAL A 990 -25.68 5.17 0.15
CA VAL A 990 -24.50 5.33 1.01
C VAL A 990 -24.89 5.79 2.42
N LEU A 991 -25.86 6.70 2.55
CA LEU A 991 -26.34 7.16 3.85
C LEU A 991 -27.04 6.03 4.62
N GLU A 992 -27.91 5.26 3.95
CA GLU A 992 -28.60 4.11 4.55
C GLU A 992 -27.62 3.03 5.06
N VAL A 993 -26.57 2.74 4.29
CA VAL A 993 -25.51 1.81 4.73
C VAL A 993 -24.70 2.41 5.88
N ALA A 994 -24.43 3.73 5.86
CA ALA A 994 -23.69 4.41 6.92
C ALA A 994 -24.45 4.36 8.26
N ASP A 995 -25.76 4.61 8.24
CA ASP A 995 -26.62 4.50 9.42
C ASP A 995 -26.62 3.06 9.98
N PHE A 996 -26.83 2.06 9.11
CA PHE A 996 -26.75 0.64 9.49
C PHE A 996 -25.39 0.31 10.12
N LEU A 997 -24.29 0.76 9.52
CA LEU A 997 -22.93 0.48 9.99
C LEU A 997 -22.63 1.16 11.34
N ALA A 998 -23.12 2.38 11.55
CA ALA A 998 -23.00 3.07 12.84
C ALA A 998 -23.77 2.35 13.94
N ASP A 999 -25.02 1.94 13.67
CA ASP A 999 -25.82 1.17 14.62
C ASP A 999 -25.24 -0.22 14.92
N PHE A 1000 -24.71 -0.88 13.90
CA PHE A 1000 -24.02 -2.16 14.04
C PHE A 1000 -22.74 -2.02 14.88
N SER A 1001 -21.97 -0.96 14.62
CA SER A 1001 -20.77 -0.63 15.39
C SER A 1001 -21.08 -0.37 16.86
N ALA A 1002 -22.15 0.38 17.15
CA ALA A 1002 -22.60 0.64 18.51
C ALA A 1002 -23.18 -0.61 19.20
N LEU A 1003 -23.80 -1.54 18.46
CA LEU A 1003 -24.18 -2.84 19.00
C LEU A 1003 -22.92 -3.63 19.41
N ALA A 1004 -22.00 -3.83 18.46
CA ALA A 1004 -20.78 -4.60 18.66
C ALA A 1004 -19.91 -4.07 19.82
N ALA A 1005 -19.86 -2.74 20.00
CA ALA A 1005 -19.11 -2.12 21.10
C ALA A 1005 -19.57 -2.56 22.51
N THR A 1006 -20.83 -3.00 22.64
CA THR A 1006 -21.41 -3.44 23.92
C THR A 1006 -21.24 -4.94 24.20
N ALA A 1007 -20.67 -5.69 23.25
CA ALA A 1007 -20.51 -7.14 23.37
C ALA A 1007 -19.59 -7.51 24.56
N PRO A 1008 -20.03 -8.37 25.50
CA PRO A 1008 -19.31 -8.59 26.76
C PRO A 1008 -18.11 -9.55 26.65
N TRP A 1009 -17.98 -10.26 25.52
CA TRP A 1009 -17.02 -11.37 25.39
C TRP A 1009 -15.58 -10.91 25.16
N LYS A 1010 -14.63 -11.70 25.67
CA LYS A 1010 -13.19 -11.46 25.47
C LYS A 1010 -12.74 -11.73 24.04
N SER A 1011 -13.39 -12.65 23.34
CA SER A 1011 -13.25 -12.83 21.90
C SER A 1011 -14.63 -13.00 21.27
N PHE A 1012 -14.85 -12.33 20.15
CA PHE A 1012 -16.03 -12.57 19.33
C PHE A 1012 -15.76 -12.14 17.89
N THR A 1013 -16.54 -12.71 16.98
CA THR A 1013 -16.70 -12.26 15.60
C THR A 1013 -18.20 -12.12 15.33
N LEU A 1014 -18.63 -10.93 14.96
CA LEU A 1014 -19.99 -10.61 14.57
C LEU A 1014 -19.98 -10.19 13.08
N GLU A 1015 -20.75 -10.85 12.25
CA GLU A 1015 -20.76 -10.63 10.80
C GLU A 1015 -22.18 -10.57 10.25
N VAL A 1016 -22.40 -9.69 9.28
CA VAL A 1016 -23.58 -9.60 8.41
C VAL A 1016 -23.08 -9.73 6.97
N ASN A 1017 -23.40 -10.86 6.34
CA ASN A 1017 -22.90 -11.18 5.00
C ASN A 1017 -23.87 -12.04 4.17
N PRO A 1018 -24.69 -11.45 3.27
CA PRO A 1018 -24.64 -10.05 2.86
C PRO A 1018 -25.59 -9.13 3.64
N LEU A 1019 -25.15 -7.88 3.83
CA LEU A 1019 -26.02 -6.72 3.88
C LEU A 1019 -26.42 -6.38 2.44
N LYS A 1020 -27.70 -6.51 2.09
CA LYS A 1020 -28.20 -6.17 0.76
C LYS A 1020 -28.65 -4.72 0.70
N VAL A 1021 -28.30 -4.05 -0.39
CA VAL A 1021 -28.67 -2.66 -0.66
C VAL A 1021 -29.69 -2.62 -1.80
N GLY A 1022 -30.92 -2.26 -1.45
CA GLY A 1022 -32.03 -1.99 -2.37
C GLY A 1022 -31.99 -0.57 -2.91
N GLU A 1023 -33.01 -0.15 -3.66
CA GLU A 1023 -33.05 1.22 -4.23
C GLU A 1023 -33.20 2.30 -3.15
N GLN A 1024 -33.93 2.00 -2.07
CA GLN A 1024 -34.27 2.95 -1.00
C GLN A 1024 -34.10 2.36 0.41
N ASP A 1025 -33.65 1.11 0.53
CA ASP A 1025 -33.55 0.39 1.78
C ASP A 1025 -32.33 -0.53 1.82
N VAL A 1026 -31.98 -0.96 3.03
CA VAL A 1026 -30.94 -1.96 3.29
C VAL A 1026 -31.49 -3.01 4.24
N ALA A 1027 -31.05 -4.25 4.10
CA ALA A 1027 -31.39 -5.30 5.03
C ALA A 1027 -30.27 -6.32 5.20
N ALA A 1028 -29.98 -6.68 6.45
CA ALA A 1028 -29.19 -7.86 6.76
C ALA A 1028 -29.98 -9.10 6.31
N VAL A 1029 -29.39 -9.90 5.41
CA VAL A 1029 -30.00 -11.14 4.91
C VAL A 1029 -29.36 -12.36 5.55
N ASP A 1030 -28.13 -12.24 6.03
CA ASP A 1030 -27.44 -13.28 6.79
C ASP A 1030 -26.70 -12.66 7.96
N GLY A 1031 -26.51 -13.45 9.02
CA GLY A 1031 -25.86 -13.02 10.25
C GLY A 1031 -25.15 -14.18 10.93
N LEU A 1032 -23.94 -13.93 11.40
CA LEU A 1032 -23.11 -14.88 12.12
C LEU A 1032 -22.55 -14.20 13.36
N LEU A 1033 -22.66 -14.85 14.52
CA LEU A 1033 -21.94 -14.46 15.73
C LEU A 1033 -21.23 -15.69 16.29
N ILE A 1034 -19.92 -15.58 16.45
CA ILE A 1034 -19.07 -16.57 17.08
C ILE A 1034 -18.52 -15.93 18.36
N VAL A 1035 -18.67 -16.61 19.47
CA VAL A 1035 -18.20 -16.18 20.80
C VAL A 1035 -17.10 -17.12 21.28
N GLY A 1036 -16.07 -16.59 21.93
CA GLY A 1036 -15.00 -17.38 22.54
C GLY A 1036 -14.23 -16.68 23.65
#